data_AF-A0A8J9RH32-F1
#
_entry.id   AF-A0A8J9RH32-F1
#
_cell.length_a   1.000
_cell.length_b   1.000
_cell.length_c   1.000
_cell.angle_alpha   90.00
_cell.angle_beta   90.00
_cell.angle_gamma   90.00
#
_symmetry.space_group_name_H-M   'P 1'
#
loop_
_entity.id
_entity.type
_entity.pdbx_description
1 polymer ?
#
loop_
_entity_poly.entity_id
_entity_poly.type
_entity_poly.pdbx_seq_one_letter_code
_entity_poly.pdbx_strand_id
1 'polypeptide(L)'
;MSRENLLDALHALNHHPDSNVKKQASVWLEQWQSSLDAWIVCDTILHDATSNLEAQYFSAQTLRTKVQRDFEELPEGAAASLRDSLVELLLRFGTGSPPVRTQLCLAVAALTAHMPPQQWGPGGSLQWLVQRLSSGTDSQQAALPCLLELLTILPQEAGSYRPAVRPERRRQLIQEMEVAIPSALQLLATILQQQTGPDVVARVLVAFSEWLKLANPQTLDGAALAQHPLVTAALEGLNSERTFDGAVDAVVELVYVTSSGGQPNETMLPLVARLVPAVMQLLPRFVRASQAAAAQAHAGDDGSEEGDDDETAKGMARLFAEVGEAYCALIATGNQQAVHPVEALLAVAAHPNDELAAMSFNFWHRLSRHLTSSFGAQPASEEEMRRRVAVFTPAFEQLVTLLRGRVRFPADWDSWEQDDRDDFKHARQDVSDALLDAAGVLGGERTLQLLTEPLAAVSAQVASGGAFDWPTAEAALYCVRAVHSNAPEPGNALLLQLFSSLPQLPAVPQLQYTAAMLLAAYADWLTNTFAAGSAADLMPQLLQMLTTALMDKEAANAAALALRHLCDACGAAMAPHLDALMALYQRIQSAGQASTSAAALSPPHAAVEEADVQQVVEALALVVSALPAEQRKAGLQALLSPVLGALQGCLEQELRAELSAANGHAMNGGSAGHPHQSTPAAGLDQTLPLIDRITIIFRYVRDPDAVASALQQVWPLLHAIIEDFRGKSSAIERVVRCPRYALKTAGKSAAGLLPMLTETLPGWFEATRHSSFLYVASELIKVFGSDPAHVQELGVLFERLVGKACEQLRSLGDFRDVPDVADDMFLLAGRGLSYCPTIVLTPVTLPRLLDAATAGVLVQHRDACCSILTFLTRLFEPQMLLQCGPTAATQITAAVVPRAPVLVRLLVAGAVGGLPSPRCADITDALVALLKATHDQGMEWLKAAIDVIPDEAATASDRTQVLSAASEISQGGAAGGRSMAHAMEELSELVRRNRRSLEAAQRALLAGLQH
;
A
#
# COMPACT_ATOMS: atom_id res chain seq x y z
N MET A 1 -44.03 7.47 -10.07
CA MET A 1 -43.63 7.20 -11.46
C MET A 1 -44.22 5.85 -11.89
N SER A 2 -44.68 5.72 -13.14
CA SER A 2 -45.40 4.52 -13.60
C SER A 2 -44.47 3.38 -14.02
N ARG A 3 -44.98 2.14 -13.97
CA ARG A 3 -44.35 0.92 -14.49
C ARG A 3 -43.87 1.06 -15.94
N GLU A 4 -44.64 1.76 -16.77
CA GLU A 4 -44.32 1.99 -18.19
C GLU A 4 -43.02 2.77 -18.36
N ASN A 5 -42.82 3.85 -17.59
CA ASN A 5 -41.61 4.65 -17.66
C ASN A 5 -40.34 3.85 -17.32
N LEU A 6 -40.45 2.90 -16.39
CA LEU A 6 -39.34 2.00 -16.05
C LEU A 6 -39.01 1.07 -17.21
N LEU A 7 -40.03 0.46 -17.82
CA LEU A 7 -39.83 -0.47 -18.94
C LEU A 7 -39.23 0.25 -20.17
N ASP A 8 -39.67 1.48 -20.44
CA ASP A 8 -39.11 2.31 -21.52
C ASP A 8 -37.64 2.66 -21.26
N ALA A 9 -37.29 3.02 -20.02
CA ALA A 9 -35.92 3.31 -19.64
C ALA A 9 -35.01 2.07 -19.72
N LEU A 10 -35.50 0.89 -19.32
CA LEU A 10 -34.76 -0.37 -19.47
C LEU A 10 -34.56 -0.74 -20.93
N HIS A 11 -35.60 -0.58 -21.75
CA HIS A 11 -35.49 -0.81 -23.18
C HIS A 11 -34.46 0.14 -23.82
N ALA A 12 -34.45 1.40 -23.41
CA ALA A 12 -33.46 2.38 -23.87
C ALA A 12 -32.04 2.02 -23.42
N LEU A 13 -31.84 1.54 -22.19
CA LEU A 13 -30.54 1.14 -21.67
C LEU A 13 -29.95 -0.06 -22.42
N ASN A 14 -30.75 -1.07 -22.75
CA ASN A 14 -30.26 -2.32 -23.34
C ASN A 14 -30.22 -2.26 -24.88
N HIS A 15 -31.27 -1.73 -25.50
CA HIS A 15 -31.52 -1.91 -26.94
C HIS A 15 -31.31 -0.65 -27.79
N HIS A 16 -31.10 0.52 -27.19
CA HIS A 16 -30.91 1.75 -27.98
C HIS A 16 -29.52 1.81 -28.66
N PRO A 17 -29.42 2.22 -29.93
CA PRO A 17 -28.14 2.27 -30.65
C PRO A 17 -27.22 3.42 -30.20
N ASP A 18 -27.77 4.53 -29.71
CA ASP A 18 -27.01 5.69 -29.23
C ASP A 18 -26.51 5.50 -27.77
N SER A 19 -25.20 5.60 -27.57
CA SER A 19 -24.54 5.52 -26.26
C SER A 19 -24.94 6.66 -25.31
N ASN A 20 -25.26 7.86 -25.82
CA ASN A 20 -25.67 8.98 -24.96
C ASN A 20 -27.04 8.71 -24.33
N VAL A 21 -27.97 8.13 -25.09
CA VAL A 21 -29.30 7.74 -24.57
C VAL A 21 -29.17 6.63 -23.54
N LYS A 22 -28.28 5.65 -23.76
CA LYS A 22 -27.97 4.61 -22.76
C LYS A 22 -27.44 5.21 -21.46
N LYS A 23 -26.54 6.20 -21.53
CA LYS A 23 -26.04 6.92 -20.35
C LYS A 23 -27.15 7.67 -19.62
N GLN A 24 -28.02 8.38 -20.35
CA GLN A 24 -29.16 9.10 -19.76
C GLN A 24 -30.15 8.14 -19.08
N ALA A 25 -30.45 7.00 -19.72
CA ALA A 25 -31.28 5.95 -19.14
C ALA A 25 -30.66 5.37 -17.88
N SER A 26 -29.35 5.11 -17.85
CA SER A 26 -28.63 4.63 -16.67
C SER A 26 -28.74 5.63 -15.50
N VAL A 27 -28.46 6.91 -15.74
CA VAL A 27 -28.56 7.97 -14.71
C VAL A 27 -29.99 8.09 -14.18
N TRP A 28 -30.98 8.01 -15.07
CA TRP A 28 -32.38 8.04 -14.66
C TRP A 28 -32.77 6.82 -13.82
N LEU A 29 -32.33 5.62 -14.22
CA LEU A 29 -32.59 4.38 -13.48
C LEU A 29 -31.94 4.40 -12.09
N GLU A 30 -30.71 4.90 -11.96
CA GLU A 30 -30.04 5.08 -10.66
C GLU A 30 -30.82 6.04 -9.75
N GLN A 31 -31.27 7.18 -10.29
CA GLN A 31 -32.10 8.13 -9.53
C GLN A 31 -33.43 7.49 -9.13
N TRP A 32 -34.08 6.78 -10.06
CA TRP A 32 -35.35 6.10 -9.83
C TRP A 32 -35.25 5.00 -8.77
N GLN A 33 -34.16 4.22 -8.76
CA GLN A 33 -33.91 3.20 -7.75
C GLN A 33 -33.86 3.76 -6.32
N SER A 34 -33.54 5.05 -6.15
CA SER A 34 -33.57 5.70 -4.84
C SER A 34 -34.96 6.19 -4.42
N SER A 35 -35.97 6.13 -5.29
CA SER A 35 -37.33 6.60 -4.99
C SER A 35 -38.14 5.61 -4.12
N LEU A 36 -39.16 6.12 -3.43
CA LEU A 36 -40.10 5.29 -2.66
C LEU A 36 -40.96 4.37 -3.55
N ASP A 37 -41.25 4.81 -4.79
CA ASP A 37 -42.04 4.04 -5.76
C ASP A 37 -41.35 2.72 -6.16
N ALA A 38 -40.01 2.67 -6.08
CA ALA A 38 -39.23 1.53 -6.49
C ALA A 38 -39.59 0.25 -5.72
N TRP A 39 -39.98 0.37 -4.44
CA TRP A 39 -40.44 -0.76 -3.63
C TRP A 39 -41.66 -1.46 -4.25
N ILE A 40 -42.70 -0.68 -4.55
CA ILE A 40 -43.99 -1.20 -5.02
C ILE A 40 -43.90 -1.65 -6.48
N VAL A 41 -43.25 -0.85 -7.33
CA VAL A 41 -43.17 -1.15 -8.78
C VAL A 41 -42.33 -2.41 -9.03
N CYS A 42 -41.20 -2.58 -8.34
CA CYS A 42 -40.38 -3.77 -8.51
C CYS A 42 -41.09 -5.03 -8.02
N ASP A 43 -41.74 -4.97 -6.85
CA ASP A 43 -42.53 -6.09 -6.31
C ASP A 43 -43.66 -6.49 -7.29
N THR A 44 -44.37 -5.51 -7.84
CA THR A 44 -45.45 -5.73 -8.83
C THR A 44 -44.92 -6.39 -10.12
N ILE A 45 -43.77 -5.94 -10.63
CA ILE A 45 -43.15 -6.50 -11.85
C ILE A 45 -42.75 -7.96 -11.64
N LEU A 46 -42.21 -8.29 -10.47
CA LEU A 46 -41.80 -9.65 -10.11
C LEU A 46 -42.99 -10.58 -9.91
N HIS A 47 -44.13 -10.05 -9.42
CA HIS A 47 -45.39 -10.79 -9.31
C HIS A 47 -46.16 -10.90 -10.63
N ASP A 48 -45.76 -10.21 -11.69
CA ASP A 48 -46.38 -10.34 -13.01
C ASP A 48 -45.70 -11.45 -13.84
N ALA A 49 -46.45 -12.47 -14.26
CA ALA A 49 -45.96 -13.58 -15.08
C ALA A 49 -45.59 -13.18 -16.51
N THR A 50 -46.03 -12.01 -16.97
CA THR A 50 -45.80 -11.52 -18.33
C THR A 50 -44.54 -10.64 -18.47
N SER A 51 -43.89 -10.29 -17.36
CA SER A 51 -42.67 -9.47 -17.35
C SER A 51 -41.49 -10.21 -18.02
N ASN A 52 -40.68 -9.48 -18.79
CA ASN A 52 -39.46 -10.04 -19.41
C ASN A 52 -38.32 -10.24 -18.39
N LEU A 53 -37.31 -11.03 -18.76
CA LEU A 53 -36.20 -11.37 -17.87
C LEU A 53 -35.37 -10.15 -17.43
N GLU A 54 -35.19 -9.17 -18.33
CA GLU A 54 -34.46 -7.93 -18.04
C GLU A 54 -35.13 -7.13 -16.91
N ALA A 55 -36.45 -6.94 -16.99
CA ALA A 55 -37.22 -6.26 -15.95
C ALA A 55 -37.24 -7.08 -14.65
N GLN A 56 -37.37 -8.40 -14.72
CA GLN A 56 -37.29 -9.27 -13.54
C GLN A 56 -35.95 -9.14 -12.82
N TYR A 57 -34.83 -9.20 -13.55
CA TYR A 57 -33.49 -9.06 -12.96
C TYR A 57 -33.29 -7.68 -12.36
N PHE A 58 -33.61 -6.61 -13.09
CA PHE A 58 -33.49 -5.24 -12.60
C PHE A 58 -34.35 -5.00 -11.35
N SER A 59 -35.59 -5.50 -11.32
CA SER A 59 -36.49 -5.37 -10.18
C SER A 59 -35.97 -6.14 -8.96
N ALA A 60 -35.46 -7.37 -9.14
CA ALA A 60 -34.89 -8.14 -8.05
C ALA A 60 -33.60 -7.49 -7.48
N GLN A 61 -32.72 -7.00 -8.35
CA GLN A 61 -31.52 -6.25 -7.96
C GLN A 61 -31.87 -4.93 -7.24
N THR A 62 -32.93 -4.26 -7.69
CA THR A 62 -33.42 -3.02 -7.07
C THR A 62 -33.98 -3.30 -5.67
N LEU A 63 -34.82 -4.33 -5.51
CA LEU A 63 -35.33 -4.74 -4.19
C LEU A 63 -34.19 -5.13 -3.24
N ARG A 64 -33.20 -5.90 -3.70
CA ARG A 64 -32.01 -6.21 -2.91
C ARG A 64 -31.32 -4.94 -2.43
N THR A 65 -31.03 -4.01 -3.33
CA THR A 65 -30.33 -2.74 -3.01
C THR A 65 -31.15 -1.91 -2.03
N LYS A 66 -32.47 -1.85 -2.23
CA LYS A 66 -33.42 -1.18 -1.34
C LYS A 66 -33.43 -1.77 0.06
N VAL A 67 -33.46 -3.11 0.20
CA VAL A 67 -33.34 -3.78 1.50
C VAL A 67 -31.97 -3.54 2.12
N GLN A 68 -30.89 -3.61 1.36
CA GLN A 68 -29.54 -3.40 1.87
C GLN A 68 -29.29 -1.97 2.34
N ARG A 69 -29.83 -0.94 1.67
CA ARG A 69 -29.40 0.46 1.90
C ARG A 69 -30.50 1.38 2.45
N ASP A 70 -31.75 1.12 2.05
CA ASP A 70 -32.86 2.04 2.24
C ASP A 70 -33.98 1.42 3.11
N PHE A 71 -33.66 0.40 3.91
CA PHE A 71 -34.64 -0.30 4.76
C PHE A 71 -35.42 0.65 5.70
N GLU A 72 -34.78 1.73 6.16
CA GLU A 72 -35.39 2.76 7.02
C GLU A 72 -36.53 3.55 6.33
N GLU A 73 -36.73 3.40 5.01
CA GLU A 73 -37.88 3.97 4.28
C GLU A 73 -39.19 3.21 4.54
N LEU A 74 -39.12 1.96 5.01
CA LEU A 74 -40.29 1.12 5.19
C LEU A 74 -41.13 1.61 6.39
N PRO A 75 -42.47 1.70 6.25
CA PRO A 75 -43.36 1.97 7.36
C PRO A 75 -43.24 0.92 8.47
N GLU A 76 -43.49 1.34 9.72
CA GLU A 76 -43.54 0.41 10.85
C GLU A 76 -44.55 -0.72 10.59
N GLY A 77 -44.10 -1.97 10.74
CA GLY A 77 -44.91 -3.17 10.48
C GLY A 77 -44.89 -3.69 9.02
N ALA A 78 -44.39 -2.90 8.04
CA ALA A 78 -44.33 -3.34 6.64
C ALA A 78 -43.27 -4.44 6.39
N ALA A 79 -42.25 -4.52 7.25
CA ALA A 79 -41.16 -5.51 7.13
C ALA A 79 -41.65 -6.96 7.07
N ALA A 80 -42.69 -7.31 7.84
CA ALA A 80 -43.27 -8.65 7.81
C ALA A 80 -43.96 -8.96 6.47
N SER A 81 -44.64 -7.98 5.88
CA SER A 81 -45.29 -8.13 4.57
C SER A 81 -44.25 -8.25 3.45
N LEU A 82 -43.17 -7.46 3.52
CA LEU A 82 -42.05 -7.55 2.58
C LEU A 82 -41.36 -8.91 2.66
N ARG A 83 -41.11 -9.41 3.88
CA ARG A 83 -40.55 -10.76 4.10
C ARG A 83 -41.40 -11.82 3.39
N ASP A 84 -42.71 -11.79 3.63
CA ASP A 84 -43.62 -12.79 3.09
C ASP A 84 -43.67 -12.70 1.54
N SER A 85 -43.69 -11.49 0.97
CA SER A 85 -43.62 -11.28 -0.49
C SER A 85 -42.31 -11.79 -1.10
N LEU A 86 -41.15 -11.44 -0.51
CA LEU A 86 -39.84 -11.88 -1.01
C LEU A 86 -39.70 -13.41 -1.01
N VAL A 87 -40.26 -14.09 -0.01
CA VAL A 87 -40.24 -15.55 0.09
C VAL A 87 -41.19 -16.20 -0.92
N GLU A 88 -42.36 -15.60 -1.15
CA GLU A 88 -43.28 -16.03 -2.21
C GLU A 88 -42.63 -15.89 -3.60
N LEU A 89 -41.99 -14.74 -3.87
CA LEU A 89 -41.22 -14.52 -5.09
C LEU A 89 -40.08 -15.52 -5.23
N LEU A 90 -39.37 -15.83 -4.14
CA LEU A 90 -38.29 -16.80 -4.16
C LEU A 90 -38.79 -18.22 -4.52
N LEU A 91 -39.95 -18.63 -3.99
CA LEU A 91 -40.57 -19.92 -4.36
C LEU A 91 -40.99 -19.94 -5.83
N ARG A 92 -41.57 -18.85 -6.31
CA ARG A 92 -41.95 -18.70 -7.72
C ARG A 92 -40.76 -18.77 -8.67
N PHE A 93 -39.65 -18.12 -8.33
CA PHE A 93 -38.43 -18.12 -9.14
C PHE A 93 -37.49 -19.30 -8.83
N GLY A 94 -37.92 -20.28 -8.03
CA GLY A 94 -37.08 -21.41 -7.62
C GLY A 94 -36.59 -22.26 -8.79
N THR A 95 -37.47 -22.56 -9.75
CA THR A 95 -37.13 -23.22 -11.02
C THR A 95 -36.83 -22.22 -12.16
N GLY A 96 -36.86 -20.92 -11.85
CA GLY A 96 -36.64 -19.83 -12.80
C GLY A 96 -35.16 -19.51 -13.04
N SER A 97 -34.91 -18.31 -13.57
CA SER A 97 -33.58 -17.82 -13.90
C SER A 97 -32.67 -17.70 -12.66
N PRO A 98 -31.50 -18.38 -12.61
CA PRO A 98 -30.59 -18.33 -11.46
C PRO A 98 -30.19 -16.91 -11.03
N PRO A 99 -29.81 -15.98 -11.94
CA PRO A 99 -29.48 -14.61 -11.55
C PRO A 99 -30.58 -13.89 -10.76
N VAL A 100 -31.85 -14.06 -11.14
CA VAL A 100 -33.00 -13.43 -10.44
C VAL A 100 -33.15 -14.05 -9.05
N ARG A 101 -33.05 -15.38 -8.97
CA ARG A 101 -33.10 -16.11 -7.70
C ARG A 101 -31.99 -15.67 -6.74
N THR A 102 -30.76 -15.50 -7.22
CA THR A 102 -29.63 -15.00 -6.42
C THR A 102 -29.92 -13.61 -5.84
N GLN A 103 -30.46 -12.68 -6.65
CA GLN A 103 -30.81 -11.34 -6.17
C GLN A 103 -31.88 -11.40 -5.07
N LEU A 104 -32.89 -12.26 -5.21
CA LEU A 104 -33.93 -12.46 -4.20
C LEU A 104 -33.37 -13.11 -2.93
N CYS A 105 -32.48 -14.10 -3.04
CA CYS A 105 -31.79 -14.68 -1.89
C CYS A 105 -30.97 -13.62 -1.13
N LEU A 106 -30.23 -12.76 -1.84
CA LEU A 106 -29.51 -11.63 -1.24
C LEU A 106 -30.45 -10.64 -0.56
N ALA A 107 -31.62 -10.36 -1.15
CA ALA A 107 -32.62 -9.47 -0.55
C ALA A 107 -33.18 -10.07 0.75
N VAL A 108 -33.51 -11.37 0.76
CA VAL A 108 -33.97 -12.09 1.96
C VAL A 108 -32.88 -12.15 3.02
N ALA A 109 -31.62 -12.42 2.63
CA ALA A 109 -30.49 -12.45 3.56
C ALA A 109 -30.23 -11.08 4.18
N ALA A 110 -30.23 -10.01 3.37
CA ALA A 110 -30.11 -8.65 3.87
C ALA A 110 -31.25 -8.29 4.83
N LEU A 111 -32.47 -8.77 4.58
CA LEU A 111 -33.61 -8.57 5.47
C LEU A 111 -33.39 -9.18 6.86
N THR A 112 -32.67 -10.30 6.96
CA THR A 112 -32.30 -10.89 8.27
C THR A 112 -31.41 -9.97 9.10
N ALA A 113 -30.58 -9.15 8.45
CA ALA A 113 -29.75 -8.17 9.13
C ALA A 113 -30.58 -7.08 9.81
N HIS A 114 -31.68 -6.67 9.18
CA HIS A 114 -32.55 -5.61 9.68
C HIS A 114 -33.60 -6.10 10.69
N MET A 115 -34.17 -7.29 10.48
CA MET A 115 -35.24 -7.82 11.32
C MET A 115 -34.70 -8.66 12.49
N PRO A 116 -35.06 -8.34 13.75
CA PRO A 116 -34.64 -9.13 14.91
C PRO A 116 -35.30 -10.52 14.92
N PRO A 117 -34.71 -11.52 15.59
CA PRO A 117 -35.11 -12.92 15.49
C PRO A 117 -36.54 -13.18 15.96
N GLN A 118 -37.04 -12.39 16.91
CA GLN A 118 -38.41 -12.50 17.43
C GLN A 118 -39.47 -12.23 16.36
N GLN A 119 -39.15 -11.46 15.32
CA GLN A 119 -40.06 -11.18 14.20
C GLN A 119 -40.10 -12.34 13.19
N TRP A 120 -39.09 -13.20 13.17
CA TRP A 120 -39.07 -14.43 12.38
C TRP A 120 -39.78 -15.58 13.10
N GLY A 121 -39.75 -15.60 14.44
CA GLY A 121 -40.44 -16.62 15.25
C GLY A 121 -39.50 -17.28 16.26
N PRO A 122 -39.97 -18.30 17.01
CA PRO A 122 -39.21 -18.88 18.12
C PRO A 122 -37.91 -19.58 17.68
N GLY A 123 -37.77 -19.91 16.39
CA GLY A 123 -36.61 -20.59 15.81
C GLY A 123 -35.62 -19.68 15.08
N GLY A 124 -35.82 -18.37 15.09
CA GLY A 124 -35.01 -17.41 14.33
C GLY A 124 -35.26 -17.46 12.81
N SER A 125 -34.48 -16.70 12.05
CA SER A 125 -34.65 -16.54 10.60
C SER A 125 -34.40 -17.85 9.84
N LEU A 126 -33.35 -18.59 10.18
CA LEU A 126 -32.99 -19.84 9.52
C LEU A 126 -34.11 -20.90 9.60
N GLN A 127 -34.59 -21.22 10.81
CA GLN A 127 -35.62 -22.25 10.97
C GLN A 127 -36.94 -21.84 10.32
N TRP A 128 -37.30 -20.55 10.40
CA TRP A 128 -38.50 -20.05 9.74
C TRP A 128 -38.42 -20.17 8.22
N LEU A 129 -37.29 -19.78 7.61
CA LEU A 129 -37.07 -19.89 6.17
C LEU A 129 -37.15 -21.35 5.71
N VAL A 130 -36.51 -22.25 6.44
CA VAL A 130 -36.53 -23.69 6.16
C VAL A 130 -37.95 -24.25 6.24
N GLN A 131 -38.71 -23.91 7.29
CA GLN A 131 -40.09 -24.37 7.46
C GLN A 131 -40.97 -23.89 6.31
N ARG A 132 -40.84 -22.62 5.90
CA ARG A 132 -41.64 -22.04 4.81
C ARG A 132 -41.31 -22.64 3.45
N LEU A 133 -40.03 -22.83 3.15
CA LEU A 133 -39.60 -23.44 1.89
C LEU A 133 -39.95 -24.93 1.81
N SER A 134 -40.08 -25.61 2.96
CA SER A 134 -40.38 -27.06 3.02
C SER A 134 -41.88 -27.40 3.11
N SER A 135 -42.76 -26.43 3.38
CA SER A 135 -44.18 -26.70 3.70
C SER A 135 -45.12 -26.96 2.50
N GLY A 136 -44.68 -26.78 1.25
CA GLY A 136 -45.53 -26.92 0.05
C GLY A 136 -45.44 -28.30 -0.62
N THR A 137 -46.57 -28.99 -0.80
CA THR A 137 -46.66 -30.35 -1.36
C THR A 137 -46.28 -30.47 -2.84
N ASP A 138 -46.38 -29.40 -3.63
CA ASP A 138 -45.97 -29.38 -5.05
C ASP A 138 -44.52 -28.83 -5.26
N SER A 139 -43.78 -28.57 -4.17
CA SER A 139 -42.66 -27.60 -4.16
C SER A 139 -41.28 -28.20 -3.84
N GLN A 140 -41.16 -29.50 -3.53
CA GLN A 140 -39.89 -30.07 -3.03
C GLN A 140 -38.73 -29.97 -4.04
N GLN A 141 -38.99 -30.08 -5.34
CA GLN A 141 -37.95 -29.94 -6.38
C GLN A 141 -37.58 -28.47 -6.66
N ALA A 142 -38.54 -27.54 -6.52
CA ALA A 142 -38.32 -26.10 -6.74
C ALA A 142 -37.68 -25.39 -5.53
N ALA A 143 -37.92 -25.90 -4.32
CA ALA A 143 -37.44 -25.30 -3.08
C ALA A 143 -35.97 -25.62 -2.78
N LEU A 144 -35.45 -26.77 -3.23
CA LEU A 144 -34.07 -27.18 -2.93
C LEU A 144 -33.02 -26.22 -3.50
N PRO A 145 -33.10 -25.75 -4.77
CA PRO A 145 -32.18 -24.74 -5.29
C PRO A 145 -32.20 -23.44 -4.49
N CYS A 146 -33.38 -22.95 -4.08
CA CYS A 146 -33.51 -21.75 -3.24
C CYS A 146 -32.90 -21.95 -1.86
N LEU A 147 -33.18 -23.10 -1.24
CA LEU A 147 -32.70 -23.41 0.11
C LEU A 147 -31.17 -23.47 0.15
N LEU A 148 -30.53 -24.19 -0.77
CA LEU A 148 -29.07 -24.28 -0.82
C LEU A 148 -28.42 -22.92 -1.08
N GLU A 149 -29.01 -22.12 -1.95
CA GLU A 149 -28.50 -20.79 -2.27
C GLU A 149 -28.66 -19.82 -1.09
N LEU A 150 -29.80 -19.85 -0.39
CA LEU A 150 -29.97 -19.12 0.88
C LEU A 150 -29.00 -19.58 1.96
N LEU A 151 -28.79 -20.88 2.11
CA LEU A 151 -27.83 -21.43 3.07
C LEU A 151 -26.39 -20.99 2.76
N THR A 152 -26.09 -20.65 1.51
CA THR A 152 -24.77 -20.09 1.14
C THR A 152 -24.71 -18.59 1.41
N ILE A 153 -25.76 -17.84 1.04
CA ILE A 153 -25.77 -16.37 1.07
C ILE A 153 -26.01 -15.80 2.48
N LEU A 154 -26.76 -16.49 3.35
CA LEU A 154 -27.04 -16.02 4.71
C LEU A 154 -25.75 -15.72 5.52
N PRO A 155 -24.80 -16.66 5.66
CA PRO A 155 -23.56 -16.38 6.37
C PRO A 155 -22.69 -15.32 5.67
N GLN A 156 -22.66 -15.29 4.33
CA GLN A 156 -21.94 -14.27 3.54
C GLN A 156 -22.45 -12.86 3.82
N GLU A 157 -23.77 -12.67 3.80
CA GLU A 157 -24.40 -11.37 4.00
C GLU A 157 -24.27 -10.92 5.46
N ALA A 158 -24.29 -11.85 6.42
CA ALA A 158 -24.05 -11.56 7.84
C ALA A 158 -22.63 -11.05 8.12
N GLY A 159 -21.63 -11.62 7.44
CA GLY A 159 -20.24 -11.15 7.48
C GLY A 159 -19.97 -9.88 6.65
N SER A 160 -20.93 -9.43 5.84
CA SER A 160 -20.75 -8.29 4.93
C SER A 160 -21.17 -6.96 5.54
N TYR A 161 -20.44 -5.88 5.22
CA TYR A 161 -20.84 -4.50 5.54
C TYR A 161 -21.87 -3.91 4.55
N ARG A 162 -22.35 -4.69 3.58
CA ARG A 162 -23.33 -4.23 2.58
C ARG A 162 -24.69 -3.83 3.18
N PRO A 163 -25.30 -4.58 4.12
CA PRO A 163 -26.49 -4.14 4.82
C PRO A 163 -26.19 -2.93 5.71
N ALA A 164 -26.94 -1.85 5.50
CA ALA A 164 -26.86 -0.58 6.20
C ALA A 164 -27.53 -0.66 7.58
N VAL A 165 -27.02 -1.54 8.43
CA VAL A 165 -27.50 -1.72 9.81
C VAL A 165 -26.65 -0.94 10.80
N ARG A 166 -27.23 -0.67 11.97
CA ARG A 166 -26.50 -0.08 13.10
C ARG A 166 -25.39 -1.02 13.57
N PRO A 167 -24.22 -0.52 14.04
CA PRO A 167 -23.11 -1.37 14.51
C PRO A 167 -23.51 -2.40 15.58
N GLU A 168 -24.36 -1.99 16.53
CA GLU A 168 -24.92 -2.90 17.54
C GLU A 168 -25.73 -4.05 16.91
N ARG A 169 -26.61 -3.74 15.96
CA ARG A 169 -27.44 -4.75 15.27
C ARG A 169 -26.58 -5.71 14.45
N ARG A 170 -25.50 -5.22 13.82
CA ARG A 170 -24.53 -6.06 13.10
C ARG A 170 -23.89 -7.09 14.03
N ARG A 171 -23.43 -6.66 15.21
CA ARG A 171 -22.87 -7.56 16.23
C ARG A 171 -23.91 -8.60 16.68
N GLN A 172 -25.16 -8.20 16.89
CA GLN A 172 -26.25 -9.12 17.22
C GLN A 172 -26.53 -10.13 16.10
N LEU A 173 -26.54 -9.70 14.83
CA LEU A 173 -26.73 -10.59 13.68
C LEU A 173 -25.64 -11.67 13.60
N ILE A 174 -24.37 -11.29 13.78
CA ILE A 174 -23.26 -12.24 13.78
C ILE A 174 -23.46 -13.28 14.89
N GLN A 175 -23.79 -12.84 16.11
CA GLN A 175 -24.09 -13.74 17.23
C GLN A 175 -25.29 -14.66 16.95
N GLU A 176 -26.35 -14.13 16.33
CA GLU A 176 -27.53 -14.92 15.93
C GLU A 176 -27.16 -16.01 14.93
N MET A 177 -26.34 -15.69 13.93
CA MET A 177 -25.88 -16.65 12.93
C MET A 177 -24.92 -17.68 13.53
N GLU A 178 -24.03 -17.28 14.44
CA GLU A 178 -23.18 -18.21 15.19
C GLU A 178 -24.02 -19.25 15.95
N VAL A 179 -25.10 -18.83 16.61
CA VAL A 179 -26.04 -19.74 17.30
C VAL A 179 -26.80 -20.65 16.31
N ALA A 180 -27.01 -20.20 15.07
CA ALA A 180 -27.70 -20.95 14.03
C ALA A 180 -26.84 -22.05 13.35
N ILE A 181 -25.50 -21.98 13.48
CA ILE A 181 -24.56 -22.90 12.81
C ILE A 181 -24.93 -24.39 13.00
N PRO A 182 -25.16 -24.92 14.22
CA PRO A 182 -25.46 -26.34 14.38
C PRO A 182 -26.72 -26.78 13.62
N SER A 183 -27.73 -25.91 13.55
CA SER A 183 -28.95 -26.16 12.79
C SER A 183 -28.68 -26.14 11.28
N ALA A 184 -27.87 -25.20 10.79
CA ALA A 184 -27.48 -25.12 9.38
C ALA A 184 -26.70 -26.37 8.94
N LEU A 185 -25.72 -26.80 9.73
CA LEU A 185 -24.92 -28.00 9.44
C LEU A 185 -25.80 -29.27 9.40
N GLN A 186 -26.75 -29.40 10.33
CA GLN A 186 -27.70 -30.52 10.34
C GLN A 186 -28.60 -30.52 9.10
N LEU A 187 -29.04 -29.34 8.64
CA LEU A 187 -29.84 -29.21 7.41
C LEU A 187 -29.05 -29.61 6.17
N LEU A 188 -27.82 -29.12 6.03
CA LEU A 188 -26.91 -29.49 4.94
C LEU A 188 -26.63 -31.01 4.95
N ALA A 189 -26.40 -31.61 6.13
CA ALA A 189 -26.23 -33.05 6.26
C ALA A 189 -27.49 -33.84 5.85
N THR A 190 -28.68 -33.32 6.17
CA THR A 190 -29.95 -33.95 5.78
C THR A 190 -30.14 -33.89 4.26
N ILE A 191 -29.81 -32.77 3.62
CA ILE A 191 -29.86 -32.63 2.15
C ILE A 191 -28.89 -33.62 1.50
N LEU A 192 -27.66 -33.72 2.02
CA LEU A 192 -26.64 -34.66 1.54
C LEU A 192 -27.10 -36.12 1.63
N GLN A 193 -27.82 -36.50 2.69
CA GLN A 193 -28.35 -37.86 2.85
C GLN A 193 -29.51 -38.18 1.90
N GLN A 194 -30.30 -37.16 1.52
CA GLN A 194 -31.48 -37.34 0.65
C GLN A 194 -31.13 -37.26 -0.83
N GLN A 195 -30.08 -36.51 -1.20
CA GLN A 195 -29.70 -36.24 -2.59
C GLN A 195 -28.20 -36.46 -2.77
N THR A 196 -27.82 -37.44 -3.58
CA THR A 196 -26.41 -37.84 -3.79
C THR A 196 -25.84 -37.40 -5.14
N GLY A 197 -26.53 -36.51 -5.86
CA GLY A 197 -26.03 -35.98 -7.13
C GLY A 197 -24.80 -35.10 -6.94
N PRO A 198 -23.74 -35.21 -7.77
CA PRO A 198 -22.47 -34.53 -7.57
C PRO A 198 -22.62 -32.99 -7.51
N ASP A 199 -23.50 -32.42 -8.33
CA ASP A 199 -23.76 -30.97 -8.35
C ASP A 199 -24.42 -30.49 -7.04
N VAL A 200 -25.26 -31.32 -6.43
CA VAL A 200 -25.87 -31.02 -5.13
C VAL A 200 -24.82 -31.10 -4.03
N VAL A 201 -23.97 -32.13 -4.06
CA VAL A 201 -22.85 -32.28 -3.10
C VAL A 201 -21.92 -31.07 -3.19
N ALA A 202 -21.51 -30.66 -4.39
CA ALA A 202 -20.65 -29.49 -4.60
C ALA A 202 -21.27 -28.23 -3.97
N ARG A 203 -22.56 -27.96 -4.21
CA ARG A 203 -23.27 -26.81 -3.62
C ARG A 203 -23.42 -26.91 -2.10
N VAL A 204 -23.61 -28.12 -1.56
CA VAL A 204 -23.65 -28.36 -0.11
C VAL A 204 -22.29 -28.04 0.52
N LEU A 205 -21.18 -28.42 -0.13
CA LEU A 205 -19.83 -28.15 0.35
C LEU A 205 -19.50 -26.64 0.31
N VAL A 206 -19.92 -25.93 -0.74
CA VAL A 206 -19.80 -24.47 -0.79
C VAL A 206 -20.62 -23.80 0.31
N ALA A 207 -21.87 -24.22 0.54
CA ALA A 207 -22.63 -23.69 1.66
C ALA A 207 -21.93 -23.98 3.00
N PHE A 208 -21.41 -25.20 3.17
CA PHE A 208 -20.68 -25.61 4.36
C PHE A 208 -19.45 -24.72 4.63
N SER A 209 -18.64 -24.41 3.61
CA SER A 209 -17.49 -23.50 3.77
C SER A 209 -17.89 -22.11 4.23
N GLU A 210 -18.99 -21.55 3.72
CA GLU A 210 -19.45 -20.21 4.14
C GLU A 210 -19.92 -20.16 5.60
N TRP A 211 -20.54 -21.24 6.12
CA TRP A 211 -20.86 -21.32 7.55
C TRP A 211 -19.62 -21.47 8.43
N LEU A 212 -18.57 -22.14 7.94
CA LEU A 212 -17.31 -22.27 8.66
C LEU A 212 -16.57 -20.92 8.77
N LYS A 213 -16.58 -20.09 7.70
CA LYS A 213 -16.00 -18.73 7.73
C LYS A 213 -16.58 -17.83 8.81
N LEU A 214 -17.87 -18.01 9.10
CA LEU A 214 -18.57 -17.26 10.15
C LEU A 214 -18.41 -17.88 11.54
N ALA A 215 -17.97 -19.14 11.62
CA ALA A 215 -17.92 -19.86 12.87
C ALA A 215 -16.80 -19.34 13.79
N ASN A 216 -17.12 -19.18 15.07
CA ASN A 216 -16.10 -19.00 16.09
C ASN A 216 -15.46 -20.37 16.40
N PRO A 217 -14.13 -20.55 16.20
CA PRO A 217 -13.44 -21.81 16.51
C PRO A 217 -13.65 -22.32 17.94
N GLN A 218 -13.91 -21.42 18.89
CA GLN A 218 -14.08 -21.76 20.31
C GLN A 218 -15.43 -22.42 20.63
N THR A 219 -16.45 -22.26 19.78
CA THR A 219 -17.82 -22.76 20.03
C THR A 219 -18.09 -24.11 19.35
N LEU A 220 -17.21 -24.54 18.44
CA LEU A 220 -17.34 -25.78 17.70
C LEU A 220 -16.74 -26.97 18.46
N ASP A 221 -17.41 -28.12 18.40
CA ASP A 221 -16.90 -29.39 18.95
C ASP A 221 -16.15 -30.17 17.86
N GLY A 222 -14.82 -30.22 17.99
CA GLY A 222 -13.95 -30.90 17.04
C GLY A 222 -14.20 -32.41 16.95
N ALA A 223 -14.61 -33.08 18.04
CA ALA A 223 -14.91 -34.51 18.01
C ALA A 223 -16.22 -34.80 17.26
N ALA A 224 -17.23 -33.97 17.46
CA ALA A 224 -18.50 -34.06 16.72
C ALA A 224 -18.30 -33.75 15.23
N LEU A 225 -17.56 -32.68 14.90
CA LEU A 225 -17.25 -32.33 13.51
C LEU A 225 -16.45 -33.42 12.80
N ALA A 226 -15.46 -34.03 13.48
CA ALA A 226 -14.67 -35.12 12.91
C ALA A 226 -15.52 -36.32 12.45
N GLN A 227 -16.68 -36.54 13.07
CA GLN A 227 -17.61 -37.62 12.72
C GLN A 227 -18.77 -37.14 11.83
N HIS A 228 -18.83 -35.85 11.50
CA HIS A 228 -19.95 -35.27 10.78
C HIS A 228 -19.98 -35.72 9.30
N PRO A 229 -21.18 -36.00 8.72
CA PRO A 229 -21.29 -36.40 7.32
C PRO A 229 -20.72 -35.40 6.33
N LEU A 230 -20.82 -34.09 6.62
CA LEU A 230 -20.26 -33.03 5.74
C LEU A 230 -18.74 -33.08 5.66
N VAL A 231 -18.05 -33.33 6.78
CA VAL A 231 -16.58 -33.49 6.79
C VAL A 231 -16.18 -34.74 6.01
N THR A 232 -16.96 -35.82 6.14
CA THR A 232 -16.71 -37.04 5.37
C THR A 232 -16.91 -36.81 3.87
N ALA A 233 -17.99 -36.13 3.46
CA ALA A 233 -18.22 -35.78 2.06
C ALA A 233 -17.16 -34.81 1.50
N ALA A 234 -16.68 -33.85 2.30
CA ALA A 234 -15.59 -32.96 1.89
C ALA A 234 -14.32 -33.76 1.61
N LEU A 235 -13.92 -34.65 2.53
CA LEU A 235 -12.71 -35.46 2.36
C LEU A 235 -12.82 -36.50 1.23
N GLU A 236 -13.98 -37.11 1.03
CA GLU A 236 -14.24 -37.99 -0.12
C GLU A 236 -14.26 -37.20 -1.44
N GLY A 237 -14.82 -35.98 -1.41
CA GLY A 237 -14.92 -35.08 -2.56
C GLY A 237 -13.56 -34.66 -3.13
N LEU A 238 -12.49 -34.67 -2.33
CA LEU A 238 -11.12 -34.44 -2.78
C LEU A 238 -10.64 -35.45 -3.83
N ASN A 239 -11.25 -36.63 -3.90
CA ASN A 239 -10.91 -37.69 -4.87
C ASN A 239 -11.80 -37.70 -6.11
N SER A 240 -12.73 -36.74 -6.25
CA SER A 240 -13.71 -36.68 -7.34
C SER A 240 -13.64 -35.34 -8.07
N GLU A 241 -13.47 -35.37 -9.40
CA GLU A 241 -13.33 -34.18 -10.25
C GLU A 241 -14.50 -33.20 -10.10
N ARG A 242 -15.75 -33.69 -10.09
CA ARG A 242 -16.95 -32.82 -10.05
C ARG A 242 -17.21 -32.13 -8.72
N THR A 243 -16.60 -32.62 -7.64
CA THR A 243 -16.79 -32.11 -6.28
C THR A 243 -15.52 -31.47 -5.73
N PHE A 244 -14.45 -31.47 -6.52
CA PHE A 244 -13.11 -31.14 -6.07
C PHE A 244 -13.03 -29.70 -5.52
N ASP A 245 -13.50 -28.70 -6.26
CA ASP A 245 -13.39 -27.29 -5.87
C ASP A 245 -14.13 -26.99 -4.56
N GLY A 246 -15.39 -27.42 -4.47
CA GLY A 246 -16.19 -27.28 -3.25
C GLY A 246 -15.59 -28.04 -2.06
N ALA A 247 -14.95 -29.18 -2.30
CA ALA A 247 -14.24 -29.94 -1.28
C ALA A 247 -12.95 -29.24 -0.84
N VAL A 248 -12.17 -28.67 -1.76
CA VAL A 248 -10.98 -27.86 -1.46
C VAL A 248 -11.37 -26.70 -0.56
N ASP A 249 -12.37 -25.89 -0.95
CA ASP A 249 -12.81 -24.75 -0.15
C ASP A 249 -13.29 -25.17 1.24
N ALA A 250 -14.11 -26.22 1.34
CA ALA A 250 -14.57 -26.73 2.63
C ALA A 250 -13.42 -27.22 3.52
N VAL A 251 -12.43 -27.92 2.96
CA VAL A 251 -11.29 -28.43 3.73
C VAL A 251 -10.34 -27.31 4.14
N VAL A 252 -10.12 -26.30 3.30
CA VAL A 252 -9.36 -25.10 3.65
C VAL A 252 -9.99 -24.41 4.86
N GLU A 253 -11.30 -24.16 4.84
CA GLU A 253 -11.99 -23.53 5.98
C GLU A 253 -11.98 -24.40 7.24
N LEU A 254 -12.05 -25.74 7.10
CA LEU A 254 -11.88 -26.65 8.24
C LEU A 254 -10.47 -26.54 8.84
N VAL A 255 -9.43 -26.39 8.01
CA VAL A 255 -8.05 -26.16 8.49
C VAL A 255 -7.97 -24.84 9.25
N TYR A 256 -8.53 -23.75 8.72
CA TYR A 256 -8.58 -22.45 9.40
C TYR A 256 -9.25 -22.53 10.78
N VAL A 257 -10.43 -23.17 10.87
CA VAL A 257 -11.17 -23.32 12.13
C VAL A 257 -10.40 -24.16 13.16
N THR A 258 -9.54 -25.07 12.73
CA THR A 258 -8.77 -25.91 13.65
C THR A 258 -7.49 -25.24 14.19
N SER A 259 -7.04 -24.15 13.58
CA SER A 259 -5.77 -23.48 13.93
C SER A 259 -5.98 -22.20 14.73
N SER A 260 -5.10 -21.97 15.70
CA SER A 260 -4.93 -20.68 16.35
C SER A 260 -3.44 -20.41 16.56
N GLY A 261 -2.92 -19.35 15.93
CA GLY A 261 -1.52 -18.94 16.10
C GLY A 261 -0.50 -19.98 15.62
N GLY A 262 -0.81 -20.76 14.56
CA GLY A 262 0.11 -21.73 13.97
C GLY A 262 0.15 -23.10 14.65
N GLN A 263 -0.76 -23.37 15.60
CA GLN A 263 -0.93 -24.64 16.29
C GLN A 263 -2.39 -25.11 16.21
N PRO A 264 -2.65 -26.43 16.19
CA PRO A 264 -3.99 -26.97 16.40
C PRO A 264 -4.56 -26.57 17.76
N ASN A 265 -5.83 -26.17 17.79
CA ASN A 265 -6.60 -26.06 19.03
C ASN A 265 -6.77 -27.45 19.68
N GLU A 266 -6.56 -27.58 20.99
CA GLU A 266 -6.62 -28.87 21.70
C GLU A 266 -7.96 -29.60 21.49
N THR A 267 -9.07 -28.85 21.49
CA THR A 267 -10.43 -29.37 21.27
C THR A 267 -10.65 -29.86 19.83
N MET A 268 -9.83 -29.40 18.89
CA MET A 268 -9.93 -29.70 17.46
C MET A 268 -9.00 -30.82 16.99
N LEU A 269 -8.13 -31.33 17.88
CA LEU A 269 -7.20 -32.42 17.57
C LEU A 269 -7.85 -33.65 16.91
N PRO A 270 -9.05 -34.12 17.32
CA PRO A 270 -9.72 -35.24 16.63
C PRO A 270 -10.02 -34.97 15.16
N LEU A 271 -10.36 -33.73 14.82
CA LEU A 271 -10.61 -33.31 13.43
C LEU A 271 -9.30 -33.20 12.66
N VAL A 272 -8.27 -32.57 13.24
CA VAL A 272 -6.93 -32.48 12.62
C VAL A 272 -6.35 -33.87 12.30
N ALA A 273 -6.55 -34.85 13.20
CA ALA A 273 -6.13 -36.23 12.99
C ALA A 273 -6.80 -36.92 11.79
N ARG A 274 -7.93 -36.40 11.29
CA ARG A 274 -8.55 -36.83 10.04
C ARG A 274 -8.14 -36.00 8.83
N LEU A 275 -8.10 -34.67 8.98
CA LEU A 275 -7.82 -33.74 7.89
C LEU A 275 -6.41 -33.93 7.33
N VAL A 276 -5.39 -33.89 8.20
CA VAL A 276 -3.99 -33.90 7.76
C VAL A 276 -3.68 -35.17 6.96
N PRO A 277 -3.98 -36.40 7.42
CA PRO A 277 -3.70 -37.60 6.63
C PRO A 277 -4.46 -37.64 5.30
N ALA A 278 -5.71 -37.15 5.26
CA ALA A 278 -6.51 -37.14 4.03
C ALA A 278 -5.93 -36.16 2.99
N VAL A 279 -5.50 -34.97 3.41
CA VAL A 279 -4.80 -34.03 2.53
C VAL A 279 -3.48 -34.63 2.07
N MET A 280 -2.65 -35.17 2.97
CA MET A 280 -1.35 -35.75 2.60
C MET A 280 -1.46 -36.95 1.64
N GLN A 281 -2.58 -37.68 1.63
CA GLN A 281 -2.85 -38.76 0.67
C GLN A 281 -3.03 -38.28 -0.78
N LEU A 282 -3.21 -36.96 -1.00
CA LEU A 282 -3.25 -36.37 -2.33
C LEU A 282 -1.87 -36.26 -2.99
N LEU A 283 -0.77 -36.39 -2.24
CA LEU A 283 0.59 -36.20 -2.75
C LEU A 283 0.91 -37.07 -3.99
N PRO A 284 0.59 -38.37 -4.05
CA PRO A 284 0.83 -39.17 -5.26
C PRO A 284 -0.01 -38.73 -6.48
N ARG A 285 -1.19 -38.10 -6.26
CA ARG A 285 -1.99 -37.53 -7.34
C ARG A 285 -1.35 -36.23 -7.83
N PHE A 286 -0.90 -35.36 -6.92
CA PHE A 286 -0.20 -34.13 -7.26
C PHE A 286 1.09 -34.39 -8.03
N VAL A 287 1.93 -35.33 -7.59
CA VAL A 287 3.18 -35.67 -8.29
C VAL A 287 2.92 -36.18 -9.70
N ARG A 288 1.84 -36.95 -9.92
CA ARG A 288 1.46 -37.41 -11.27
C ARG A 288 1.00 -36.26 -12.16
N ALA A 289 0.17 -35.35 -11.64
CA ALA A 289 -0.27 -34.16 -12.37
C ALA A 289 0.94 -33.28 -12.73
N SER A 290 1.84 -33.04 -11.77
CA SER A 290 3.06 -32.26 -11.98
C SER A 290 4.00 -32.87 -13.02
N GLN A 291 4.16 -34.20 -13.03
CA GLN A 291 4.96 -34.91 -14.04
C GLN A 291 4.34 -34.81 -15.44
N ALA A 292 3.00 -34.86 -15.53
CA ALA A 292 2.29 -34.68 -16.79
C ALA A 292 2.48 -33.25 -17.33
N ALA A 293 2.32 -32.24 -16.47
CA ALA A 293 2.57 -30.84 -16.80
C ALA A 293 4.03 -30.61 -17.26
N ALA A 294 5.01 -31.19 -16.56
CA ALA A 294 6.42 -31.09 -16.94
C ALA A 294 6.69 -31.71 -18.32
N ALA A 295 6.06 -32.85 -18.63
CA ALA A 295 6.20 -33.51 -19.93
C ALA A 295 5.56 -32.70 -21.07
N GLN A 296 4.44 -32.02 -20.81
CA GLN A 296 3.78 -31.12 -21.77
C GLN A 296 4.61 -29.87 -22.04
N ALA A 297 5.17 -29.24 -21.00
CA ALA A 297 6.05 -28.08 -21.14
C ALA A 297 7.29 -28.38 -22.00
N HIS A 298 7.82 -29.61 -21.97
CA HIS A 298 8.95 -30.02 -22.80
C HIS A 298 8.56 -30.32 -24.27
N ALA A 299 7.27 -30.45 -24.59
CA ALA A 299 6.79 -30.79 -25.92
C ALA A 299 6.55 -29.57 -26.83
N GLY A 300 6.64 -28.33 -26.30
CA GLY A 300 6.62 -27.09 -27.09
C GLY A 300 5.29 -26.74 -27.74
N ASP A 301 4.16 -27.15 -27.16
CA ASP A 301 2.83 -26.80 -27.67
C ASP A 301 2.37 -25.46 -27.05
N ASP A 302 2.80 -24.34 -27.64
CA ASP A 302 2.55 -22.94 -27.23
C ASP A 302 1.09 -22.48 -27.44
N GLY A 303 0.09 -23.23 -26.99
CA GLY A 303 -1.28 -22.75 -27.19
C GLY A 303 -2.46 -23.48 -26.59
N SER A 304 -2.30 -24.48 -25.72
CA SER A 304 -3.45 -25.09 -25.07
C SER A 304 -3.74 -24.42 -23.74
N GLU A 305 -4.97 -23.90 -23.62
CA GLU A 305 -5.71 -23.55 -22.40
C GLU A 305 -5.19 -24.32 -21.16
N GLU A 306 -5.07 -23.65 -19.99
CA GLU A 306 -4.78 -24.28 -18.70
C GLU A 306 -5.48 -25.63 -18.62
N GLY A 307 -4.72 -26.73 -18.74
CA GLY A 307 -5.34 -28.04 -18.75
C GLY A 307 -6.07 -28.26 -17.42
N ASP A 308 -7.18 -28.99 -17.42
CA ASP A 308 -7.91 -29.38 -16.20
C ASP A 308 -6.98 -29.97 -15.10
N ASP A 309 -5.83 -30.52 -15.50
CA ASP A 309 -4.78 -31.03 -14.62
C ASP A 309 -4.04 -29.95 -13.80
N ASP A 310 -3.84 -28.75 -14.34
CA ASP A 310 -3.15 -27.64 -13.66
C ASP A 310 -4.04 -26.95 -12.61
N GLU A 311 -5.33 -26.74 -12.90
CA GLU A 311 -6.30 -26.26 -11.90
C GLU A 311 -6.52 -27.31 -10.78
N THR A 312 -6.51 -28.60 -11.13
CA THR A 312 -6.52 -29.67 -10.12
C THR A 312 -5.25 -29.64 -9.26
N ALA A 313 -4.07 -29.43 -9.87
CA ALA A 313 -2.80 -29.29 -9.15
C ALA A 313 -2.80 -28.07 -8.21
N LYS A 314 -3.38 -26.95 -8.64
CA LYS A 314 -3.58 -25.71 -7.86
C LYS A 314 -4.41 -25.94 -6.61
N GLY A 315 -5.55 -26.62 -6.73
CA GLY A 315 -6.38 -26.96 -5.58
C GLY A 315 -5.65 -27.85 -4.56
N MET A 316 -4.86 -28.83 -5.03
CA MET A 316 -4.03 -29.68 -4.15
C MET A 316 -2.88 -28.90 -3.50
N ALA A 317 -2.18 -28.05 -4.26
CA ALA A 317 -1.11 -27.20 -3.76
C ALA A 317 -1.61 -26.22 -2.69
N ARG A 318 -2.79 -25.62 -2.89
CA ARG A 318 -3.47 -24.78 -1.90
C ARG A 318 -3.70 -25.53 -0.60
N LEU A 319 -4.22 -26.76 -0.66
CA LEU A 319 -4.43 -27.57 0.54
C LEU A 319 -3.13 -27.90 1.28
N PHE A 320 -2.05 -28.22 0.55
CA PHE A 320 -0.74 -28.45 1.18
C PHE A 320 -0.19 -27.18 1.85
N ALA A 321 -0.29 -26.03 1.18
CA ALA A 321 0.14 -24.73 1.70
C ALA A 321 -0.65 -24.37 2.97
N GLU A 322 -1.97 -24.46 2.93
CA GLU A 322 -2.84 -24.13 4.07
C GLU A 322 -2.58 -25.03 5.28
N VAL A 323 -2.41 -26.35 5.08
CA VAL A 323 -2.02 -27.27 6.16
C VAL A 323 -0.63 -26.94 6.72
N GLY A 324 0.33 -26.65 5.85
CA GLY A 324 1.69 -26.27 6.23
C GLY A 324 1.71 -24.99 7.07
N GLU A 325 0.98 -23.97 6.62
CA GLU A 325 0.91 -22.66 7.26
C GLU A 325 0.12 -22.68 8.57
N ALA A 326 -1.04 -23.34 8.59
CA ALA A 326 -1.92 -23.40 9.75
C ALA A 326 -1.28 -24.15 10.93
N TYR A 327 -0.43 -25.14 10.66
CA TYR A 327 0.23 -25.95 11.69
C TYR A 327 1.75 -25.77 11.70
N CYS A 328 2.25 -24.65 11.16
CA CYS A 328 3.68 -24.43 10.98
C CYS A 328 4.48 -24.53 12.29
N ALA A 329 3.92 -24.04 13.41
CA ALA A 329 4.61 -24.11 14.69
C ALA A 329 4.65 -25.55 15.24
N LEU A 330 3.68 -26.40 14.90
CA LEU A 330 3.70 -27.83 15.24
C LEU A 330 4.72 -28.56 14.38
N ILE A 331 4.74 -28.28 13.07
CA ILE A 331 5.71 -28.83 12.13
C ILE A 331 7.13 -28.49 12.61
N ALA A 332 7.38 -27.25 13.01
CA ALA A 332 8.68 -26.77 13.49
C ALA A 332 9.22 -27.54 14.72
N THR A 333 8.41 -28.32 15.44
CA THR A 333 8.89 -29.20 16.53
C THR A 333 9.76 -30.36 16.04
N GLY A 334 9.72 -30.70 14.75
CA GLY A 334 10.50 -31.78 14.16
C GLY A 334 10.03 -33.19 14.56
N ASN A 335 8.75 -33.34 14.92
CA ASN A 335 8.14 -34.65 15.18
C ASN A 335 8.03 -35.48 13.89
N GLN A 336 7.89 -36.81 13.99
CA GLN A 336 7.77 -37.69 12.80
C GLN A 336 6.61 -37.31 11.87
N GLN A 337 5.54 -36.71 12.41
CA GLN A 337 4.39 -36.23 11.63
C GLN A 337 4.70 -35.00 10.78
N ALA A 338 5.79 -34.28 11.04
CA ALA A 338 6.21 -33.10 10.28
C ALA A 338 6.77 -33.46 8.90
N VAL A 339 7.14 -34.73 8.67
CA VAL A 339 7.77 -35.18 7.42
C VAL A 339 6.82 -35.04 6.24
N HIS A 340 5.57 -35.51 6.37
CA HIS A 340 4.63 -35.54 5.24
C HIS A 340 4.26 -34.15 4.70
N PRO A 341 3.90 -33.14 5.54
CA PRO A 341 3.64 -31.80 5.03
C PRO A 341 4.84 -31.17 4.33
N VAL A 342 6.06 -31.39 4.86
CA VAL A 342 7.29 -30.85 4.27
C VAL A 342 7.61 -31.52 2.93
N GLU A 343 7.45 -32.83 2.81
CA GLU A 343 7.57 -33.55 1.54
C GLU A 343 6.57 -33.06 0.50
N ALA A 344 5.31 -32.83 0.90
CA ALA A 344 4.29 -32.31 0.00
C ALA A 344 4.64 -30.89 -0.48
N LEU A 345 5.11 -30.02 0.42
CA LEU A 345 5.49 -28.65 0.07
C LEU A 345 6.79 -28.56 -0.74
N LEU A 346 7.72 -29.51 -0.57
CA LEU A 346 8.85 -29.68 -1.48
C LEU A 346 8.40 -30.12 -2.88
N ALA A 347 7.39 -30.99 -2.98
CA ALA A 347 6.82 -31.37 -4.27
C ALA A 347 6.15 -30.17 -4.96
N VAL A 348 5.39 -29.35 -4.21
CA VAL A 348 4.84 -28.08 -4.72
C VAL A 348 5.95 -27.16 -5.18
N ALA A 349 6.98 -26.96 -4.35
CA ALA A 349 8.16 -26.18 -4.70
C ALA A 349 8.97 -26.77 -5.86
N ALA A 350 8.72 -28.00 -6.33
CA ALA A 350 9.37 -28.61 -7.48
C ALA A 350 8.52 -28.53 -8.78
N HIS A 351 7.29 -28.01 -8.71
CA HIS A 351 6.38 -27.92 -9.84
C HIS A 351 6.96 -27.02 -10.97
N PRO A 352 6.84 -27.38 -12.27
CA PRO A 352 7.41 -26.56 -13.35
C PRO A 352 6.80 -25.16 -13.48
N ASN A 353 5.49 -25.02 -13.23
CA ASN A 353 4.80 -23.72 -13.19
C ASN A 353 5.23 -22.91 -11.95
N ASP A 354 5.73 -21.69 -12.17
CA ASP A 354 6.25 -20.80 -11.13
C ASP A 354 5.17 -20.33 -10.14
N GLU A 355 3.95 -20.05 -10.60
CA GLU A 355 2.83 -19.65 -9.73
C GLU A 355 2.48 -20.75 -8.72
N LEU A 356 2.41 -21.99 -9.19
CA LEU A 356 2.14 -23.16 -8.35
C LEU A 356 3.26 -23.39 -7.35
N ALA A 357 4.52 -23.21 -7.76
CA ALA A 357 5.65 -23.34 -6.85
C ALA A 357 5.64 -22.27 -5.74
N ALA A 358 5.30 -21.03 -6.10
CA ALA A 358 5.24 -19.89 -5.19
C ALA A 358 4.19 -20.06 -4.07
N MET A 359 3.14 -20.86 -4.29
CA MET A 359 2.15 -21.21 -3.25
C MET A 359 2.78 -21.81 -1.98
N SER A 360 3.97 -22.41 -2.08
CA SER A 360 4.68 -22.97 -0.93
C SER A 360 5.57 -21.97 -0.18
N PHE A 361 5.86 -20.79 -0.74
CA PHE A 361 6.91 -19.91 -0.22
C PHE A 361 6.55 -19.27 1.13
N ASN A 362 5.28 -18.92 1.34
CA ASN A 362 4.81 -18.42 2.64
C ASN A 362 5.01 -19.43 3.78
N PHE A 363 4.84 -20.73 3.51
CA PHE A 363 5.17 -21.76 4.47
C PHE A 363 6.67 -21.79 4.79
N TRP A 364 7.54 -21.76 3.77
CA TRP A 364 8.98 -21.77 3.97
C TRP A 364 9.47 -20.55 4.76
N HIS A 365 8.88 -19.39 4.50
CA HIS A 365 9.10 -18.17 5.27
C HIS A 365 8.70 -18.36 6.74
N ARG A 366 7.46 -18.79 7.02
CA ARG A 366 7.00 -19.00 8.41
C ARG A 366 7.83 -20.05 9.13
N LEU A 367 8.20 -21.13 8.46
CA LEU A 367 9.05 -22.18 9.02
C LEU A 367 10.45 -21.64 9.33
N SER A 368 11.06 -20.85 8.43
CA SER A 368 12.36 -20.22 8.67
C SER A 368 12.32 -19.38 9.95
N ARG A 369 11.26 -18.58 10.14
CA ARG A 369 11.05 -17.76 11.33
C ARG A 369 10.86 -18.60 12.58
N HIS A 370 10.05 -19.66 12.55
CA HIS A 370 9.90 -20.55 13.72
C HIS A 370 11.18 -21.30 14.11
N LEU A 371 12.08 -21.54 13.16
CA LEU A 371 13.36 -22.21 13.39
C LEU A 371 14.47 -21.26 13.87
N THR A 372 14.47 -20.01 13.40
CA THR A 372 15.57 -19.05 13.62
C THR A 372 15.23 -17.94 14.62
N SER A 373 13.94 -17.73 14.92
CA SER A 373 13.47 -16.67 15.81
C SER A 373 12.55 -17.21 16.90
N SER A 374 12.54 -16.55 18.05
CA SER A 374 11.75 -16.93 19.23
C SER A 374 10.26 -16.61 19.07
N PHE A 375 9.59 -17.10 18.02
CA PHE A 375 8.17 -16.85 17.73
C PHE A 375 7.19 -17.69 18.59
N GLY A 376 7.60 -18.09 19.79
CA GLY A 376 6.78 -18.86 20.74
C GLY A 376 6.60 -18.12 22.07
N ALA A 377 5.57 -18.51 22.84
CA ALA A 377 5.27 -17.96 24.17
C ALA A 377 6.41 -18.14 25.20
N GLN A 378 7.41 -18.98 24.90
CA GLN A 378 8.64 -19.13 25.66
C GLN A 378 9.83 -19.15 24.70
N PRO A 379 10.92 -18.42 24.98
CA PRO A 379 12.15 -18.53 24.19
C PRO A 379 12.68 -19.97 24.30
N ALA A 380 12.78 -20.66 23.15
CA ALA A 380 13.39 -21.98 23.10
C ALA A 380 14.86 -21.88 23.55
N SER A 381 15.37 -22.91 24.23
CA SER A 381 16.80 -22.98 24.51
C SER A 381 17.58 -23.04 23.19
N GLU A 382 18.80 -22.48 23.17
CA GLU A 382 19.66 -22.56 21.98
C GLU A 382 19.87 -23.99 21.49
N GLU A 383 19.89 -24.96 22.41
CA GLU A 383 20.02 -26.39 22.10
C GLU A 383 18.82 -26.93 21.32
N GLU A 384 17.59 -26.59 21.72
CA GLU A 384 16.38 -27.00 21.02
C GLU A 384 16.27 -26.31 19.66
N MET A 385 16.68 -25.04 19.55
CA MET A 385 16.77 -24.34 18.27
C MET A 385 17.74 -25.04 17.31
N ARG A 386 18.96 -25.35 17.77
CA ARG A 386 19.96 -26.11 16.98
C ARG A 386 19.44 -27.47 16.55
N ARG A 387 18.75 -28.20 17.45
CA ARG A 387 18.13 -29.50 17.12
C ARG A 387 17.10 -29.35 16.00
N ARG A 388 16.18 -28.39 16.11
CA ARG A 388 15.13 -28.18 15.10
C ARG A 388 15.72 -27.80 13.74
N VAL A 389 16.66 -26.86 13.72
CA VAL A 389 17.40 -26.49 12.49
C VAL A 389 18.06 -27.72 11.85
N ALA A 390 18.73 -28.56 12.65
CA ALA A 390 19.38 -29.78 12.14
C ALA A 390 18.38 -30.77 11.51
N VAL A 391 17.16 -30.89 12.06
CA VAL A 391 16.10 -31.76 11.50
C VAL A 391 15.63 -31.27 10.12
N PHE A 392 15.47 -29.95 9.93
CA PHE A 392 14.96 -29.37 8.69
C PHE A 392 16.04 -28.99 7.68
N THR A 393 17.32 -29.03 8.05
CA THR A 393 18.45 -28.72 7.16
C THR A 393 18.35 -29.45 5.82
N PRO A 394 18.12 -30.77 5.74
CA PRO A 394 18.03 -31.47 4.45
C PRO A 394 16.90 -30.96 3.53
N ALA A 395 15.76 -30.58 4.12
CA ALA A 395 14.64 -30.05 3.36
C ALA A 395 14.96 -28.67 2.77
N PHE A 396 15.60 -27.78 3.55
CA PHE A 396 16.05 -26.48 3.06
C PHE A 396 17.18 -26.59 2.03
N GLU A 397 18.11 -27.55 2.15
CA GLU A 397 19.12 -27.81 1.12
C GLU A 397 18.48 -28.25 -0.21
N GLN A 398 17.46 -29.12 -0.14
CA GLN A 398 16.69 -29.52 -1.30
C GLN A 398 15.91 -28.35 -1.90
N LEU A 399 15.27 -27.52 -1.07
CA LEU A 399 14.58 -26.30 -1.50
C LEU A 399 15.53 -25.38 -2.28
N VAL A 400 16.70 -25.05 -1.73
CA VAL A 400 17.71 -24.21 -2.41
C VAL A 400 18.11 -24.81 -3.76
N THR A 401 18.27 -26.14 -3.81
CA THR A 401 18.64 -26.85 -5.05
C THR A 401 17.54 -26.78 -6.11
N LEU A 402 16.26 -26.86 -5.72
CA LEU A 402 15.11 -26.71 -6.61
C LEU A 402 14.99 -25.27 -7.12
N LEU A 403 15.11 -24.29 -6.22
CA LEU A 403 14.87 -22.88 -6.52
C LEU A 403 15.98 -22.24 -7.36
N ARG A 404 17.25 -22.57 -7.13
CA ARG A 404 18.39 -21.95 -7.84
C ARG A 404 18.35 -22.12 -9.36
N GLY A 405 17.69 -23.17 -9.86
CA GLY A 405 17.55 -23.44 -11.29
C GLY A 405 16.51 -22.59 -12.00
N ARG A 406 15.50 -22.09 -11.27
CA ARG A 406 14.36 -21.35 -11.84
C ARG A 406 14.68 -19.95 -12.30
N VAL A 407 15.69 -19.32 -11.69
CA VAL A 407 16.07 -17.94 -12.03
C VAL A 407 16.92 -17.83 -13.30
N ARG A 408 17.23 -18.97 -13.93
CA ARG A 408 18.06 -19.03 -15.14
C ARG A 408 17.30 -18.48 -16.33
N PHE A 409 17.93 -17.56 -17.07
CA PHE A 409 17.34 -17.04 -18.30
C PHE A 409 17.00 -18.17 -19.30
N PRO A 410 15.81 -18.12 -19.92
CA PRO A 410 15.38 -19.08 -20.93
C PRO A 410 16.16 -18.87 -22.24
N ALA A 411 16.25 -19.91 -23.08
CA ALA A 411 17.06 -19.88 -24.31
C ALA A 411 16.48 -18.93 -25.39
N ASP A 412 15.18 -18.70 -25.33
CA ASP A 412 14.33 -17.92 -26.22
C ASP A 412 13.95 -16.56 -25.63
N TRP A 413 14.64 -16.09 -24.58
CA TRP A 413 14.43 -14.81 -23.90
C TRP A 413 14.23 -13.61 -24.86
N ASP A 414 15.01 -13.57 -25.94
CA ASP A 414 14.95 -12.48 -26.93
C ASP A 414 13.62 -12.45 -27.69
N SER A 415 12.89 -13.57 -27.74
CA SER A 415 11.59 -13.72 -28.41
C SER A 415 10.38 -13.46 -27.52
N TRP A 416 10.56 -13.39 -26.19
CA TRP A 416 9.49 -13.17 -25.23
C TRP A 416 8.87 -11.77 -25.33
N GLU A 417 7.56 -11.69 -25.06
CA GLU A 417 6.85 -10.42 -24.97
C GLU A 417 7.20 -9.69 -23.67
N GLN A 418 6.77 -8.42 -23.55
CA GLN A 418 7.08 -7.63 -22.36
C GLN A 418 6.42 -8.19 -21.10
N ASP A 419 5.18 -8.69 -21.21
CA ASP A 419 4.42 -9.23 -20.09
C ASP A 419 5.09 -10.50 -19.54
N ASP A 420 5.47 -11.46 -20.40
CA ASP A 420 6.21 -12.67 -20.01
C ASP A 420 7.54 -12.34 -19.29
N ARG A 421 8.25 -11.32 -19.79
CA ARG A 421 9.51 -10.86 -19.18
C ARG A 421 9.28 -10.24 -17.81
N ASP A 422 8.17 -9.55 -17.61
CA ASP A 422 7.83 -8.95 -16.33
C ASP A 422 7.35 -10.03 -15.34
N ASP A 423 6.56 -11.02 -15.77
CA ASP A 423 6.17 -12.17 -14.96
C ASP A 423 7.38 -12.98 -14.49
N PHE A 424 8.34 -13.26 -15.37
CA PHE A 424 9.60 -13.91 -14.98
C PHE A 424 10.42 -13.08 -13.98
N LYS A 425 10.42 -11.74 -14.07
CA LYS A 425 11.08 -10.91 -13.06
C LYS A 425 10.40 -11.01 -11.70
N HIS A 426 9.06 -11.07 -11.65
CA HIS A 426 8.32 -11.28 -10.40
C HIS A 426 8.63 -12.67 -9.81
N ALA A 427 8.58 -13.72 -10.63
CA ALA A 427 8.94 -15.08 -10.21
C ALA A 427 10.38 -15.16 -9.64
N ARG A 428 11.34 -14.46 -10.25
CA ARG A 428 12.72 -14.37 -9.72
C ARG A 428 12.80 -13.65 -8.36
N GLN A 429 11.95 -12.65 -8.11
CA GLN A 429 11.88 -11.97 -6.82
C GLN A 429 11.31 -12.90 -5.75
N ASP A 430 10.22 -13.61 -6.04
CA ASP A 430 9.63 -14.59 -5.13
C ASP A 430 10.64 -15.69 -4.76
N VAL A 431 11.39 -16.18 -5.74
CA VAL A 431 12.49 -17.13 -5.52
C VAL A 431 13.60 -16.53 -4.66
N SER A 432 13.93 -15.25 -4.85
CA SER A 432 14.96 -14.57 -4.05
C SER A 432 14.59 -14.50 -2.58
N ASP A 433 13.33 -14.18 -2.28
CA ASP A 433 12.81 -14.12 -0.91
C ASP A 433 12.83 -15.51 -0.24
N ALA A 434 12.38 -16.54 -0.97
CA ALA A 434 12.44 -17.91 -0.48
C ALA A 434 13.89 -18.42 -0.25
N LEU A 435 14.84 -18.03 -1.10
CA LEU A 435 16.26 -18.33 -0.92
C LEU A 435 16.85 -17.59 0.31
N LEU A 436 16.44 -16.36 0.56
CA LEU A 436 16.87 -15.59 1.73
C LEU A 436 16.38 -16.25 3.03
N ASP A 437 15.15 -16.73 3.05
CA ASP A 437 14.59 -17.51 4.17
C ASP A 437 15.36 -18.81 4.40
N ALA A 438 15.66 -19.55 3.33
CA ALA A 438 16.47 -20.75 3.41
C ALA A 438 17.89 -20.46 3.95
N ALA A 439 18.49 -19.35 3.52
CA ALA A 439 19.80 -18.92 3.97
C ALA A 439 19.84 -18.61 5.47
N GLY A 440 18.76 -18.07 6.03
CA GLY A 440 18.62 -17.83 7.46
C GLY A 440 18.66 -19.12 8.29
N VAL A 441 18.18 -20.25 7.73
CA VAL A 441 18.16 -21.55 8.41
C VAL A 441 19.48 -22.31 8.22
N LEU A 442 19.98 -22.38 6.98
CA LEU A 442 21.20 -23.13 6.63
C LEU A 442 22.48 -22.41 7.06
N GLY A 443 22.42 -21.09 7.25
CA GLY A 443 23.57 -20.22 7.42
C GLY A 443 24.27 -19.88 6.10
N GLY A 444 25.05 -18.81 6.12
CA GLY A 444 25.68 -18.24 4.93
C GLY A 444 26.64 -19.18 4.20
N GLU A 445 27.49 -19.89 4.94
CA GLU A 445 28.52 -20.73 4.33
C GLU A 445 27.94 -21.93 3.56
N ARG A 446 27.00 -22.66 4.18
CA ARG A 446 26.37 -23.82 3.54
C ARG A 446 25.52 -23.40 2.34
N THR A 447 24.77 -22.31 2.48
CA THR A 447 23.97 -21.76 1.38
C THR A 447 24.87 -21.34 0.22
N LEU A 448 25.98 -20.65 0.49
CA LEU A 448 26.92 -20.23 -0.54
C LEU A 448 27.53 -21.43 -1.30
N GLN A 449 27.86 -22.52 -0.60
CA GLN A 449 28.36 -23.75 -1.24
C GLN A 449 27.34 -24.33 -2.21
N LEU A 450 26.06 -24.37 -1.84
CA LEU A 450 24.99 -24.83 -2.73
C LEU A 450 24.83 -23.87 -3.91
N LEU A 451 24.76 -22.56 -3.69
CA LEU A 451 24.52 -21.59 -4.78
C LEU A 451 25.68 -21.48 -5.77
N THR A 452 26.91 -21.84 -5.37
CA THR A 452 28.11 -21.78 -6.23
C THR A 452 28.43 -23.09 -6.95
N GLU A 453 27.76 -24.20 -6.61
CA GLU A 453 27.95 -25.49 -7.30
C GLU A 453 27.79 -25.41 -8.83
N PRO A 454 26.77 -24.71 -9.40
CA PRO A 454 26.66 -24.56 -10.85
C PRO A 454 27.86 -23.83 -11.49
N LEU A 455 28.51 -22.91 -10.78
CA LEU A 455 29.69 -22.20 -11.28
C LEU A 455 30.90 -23.13 -11.44
N ALA A 456 31.02 -24.15 -10.59
CA ALA A 456 32.06 -25.16 -10.74
C ALA A 456 31.88 -25.98 -12.03
N ALA A 457 30.63 -26.29 -12.39
CA ALA A 457 30.30 -26.95 -13.65
C ALA A 457 30.63 -26.08 -14.87
N VAL A 458 30.28 -24.78 -14.84
CA VAL A 458 30.65 -23.81 -15.89
C VAL A 458 32.17 -23.72 -16.04
N SER A 459 32.90 -23.64 -14.93
CA SER A 459 34.37 -23.59 -14.93
C SER A 459 34.99 -24.85 -15.54
N ALA A 460 34.50 -26.04 -15.18
CA ALA A 460 34.95 -27.31 -15.74
C ALA A 460 34.66 -27.43 -17.25
N GLN A 461 33.51 -26.94 -17.70
CA GLN A 461 33.15 -26.88 -19.12
C GLN A 461 34.11 -25.98 -19.92
N VAL A 462 34.44 -24.80 -19.39
CA VAL A 462 35.41 -23.88 -20.03
C VAL A 462 36.81 -24.49 -20.04
N ALA A 463 37.24 -25.10 -18.93
CA ALA A 463 38.56 -25.75 -18.82
C ALA A 463 38.73 -26.93 -19.79
N SER A 464 37.63 -27.59 -20.17
CA SER A 464 37.62 -28.66 -21.18
C SER A 464 37.45 -28.15 -22.63
N GLY A 465 37.44 -26.83 -22.83
CA GLY A 465 37.35 -26.19 -24.15
C GLY A 465 35.93 -25.91 -24.65
N GLY A 466 34.91 -26.06 -23.79
CA GLY A 466 33.52 -25.72 -24.10
C GLY A 466 33.23 -24.21 -24.06
N ALA A 467 32.06 -23.82 -24.57
CA ALA A 467 31.58 -22.43 -24.51
C ALA A 467 31.21 -22.03 -23.07
N PHE A 468 31.35 -20.75 -22.74
CA PHE A 468 30.93 -20.19 -21.45
C PHE A 468 29.41 -20.08 -21.39
N ASP A 469 28.77 -20.85 -20.51
CA ASP A 469 27.32 -20.85 -20.27
C ASP A 469 26.93 -19.67 -19.36
N TRP A 470 26.82 -18.48 -19.95
CA TRP A 470 26.54 -17.25 -19.21
C TRP A 470 25.19 -17.25 -18.46
N PRO A 471 24.08 -17.85 -18.96
CA PRO A 471 22.82 -17.90 -18.21
C PRO A 471 22.95 -18.65 -16.89
N THR A 472 23.68 -19.77 -16.87
CA THR A 472 23.92 -20.54 -15.65
C THR A 472 24.82 -19.79 -14.68
N ALA A 473 25.84 -19.09 -15.19
CA ALA A 473 26.68 -18.22 -14.37
C ALA A 473 25.89 -17.05 -13.77
N GLU A 474 25.06 -16.39 -14.57
CA GLU A 474 24.19 -15.29 -14.15
C GLU A 474 23.20 -15.74 -13.06
N ALA A 475 22.52 -16.88 -13.27
CA ALA A 475 21.56 -17.44 -12.31
C ALA A 475 22.20 -17.68 -10.94
N ALA A 476 23.40 -18.28 -10.92
CA ALA A 476 24.14 -18.51 -9.69
C ALA A 476 24.52 -17.20 -8.99
N LEU A 477 25.02 -16.20 -9.72
CA LEU A 477 25.34 -14.88 -9.16
C LEU A 477 24.10 -14.16 -8.63
N TYR A 478 22.96 -14.29 -9.33
CA TYR A 478 21.68 -13.74 -8.91
C TYR A 478 21.23 -14.36 -7.58
N CYS A 479 21.30 -15.69 -7.44
CA CYS A 479 20.98 -16.36 -6.19
C CYS A 479 21.93 -15.94 -5.06
N VAL A 480 23.24 -15.84 -5.32
CA VAL A 480 24.20 -15.38 -4.31
C VAL A 480 23.87 -13.94 -3.87
N ARG A 481 23.48 -13.07 -4.81
CA ARG A 481 23.02 -11.72 -4.49
C ARG A 481 21.78 -11.72 -3.59
N ALA A 482 20.81 -12.59 -3.85
CA ALA A 482 19.58 -12.68 -3.06
C ALA A 482 19.86 -12.92 -1.57
N VAL A 483 20.88 -13.72 -1.25
CA VAL A 483 21.19 -14.13 0.13
C VAL A 483 22.21 -13.24 0.85
N HIS A 484 22.51 -12.04 0.33
CA HIS A 484 23.56 -11.16 0.86
C HIS A 484 23.42 -10.83 2.35
N SER A 485 22.20 -10.72 2.88
CA SER A 485 21.98 -10.42 4.31
C SER A 485 22.42 -11.56 5.25
N ASN A 486 22.60 -12.77 4.72
CA ASN A 486 23.14 -13.93 5.41
C ASN A 486 24.56 -14.27 4.91
N ALA A 487 25.35 -13.27 4.48
CA ALA A 487 26.71 -13.50 4.01
C ALA A 487 27.57 -14.24 5.05
N PRO A 488 28.49 -15.12 4.62
CA PRO A 488 29.52 -15.66 5.51
C PRO A 488 30.41 -14.56 6.11
N GLU A 489 31.19 -14.89 7.13
CA GLU A 489 32.14 -13.96 7.75
C GLU A 489 33.09 -13.29 6.72
N PRO A 490 33.45 -11.99 6.91
CA PRO A 490 34.42 -11.29 6.08
C PRO A 490 35.73 -12.07 5.91
N GLY A 491 36.21 -12.16 4.67
CA GLY A 491 37.40 -12.96 4.34
C GLY A 491 37.14 -14.44 4.01
N ASN A 492 35.88 -14.89 3.95
CA ASN A 492 35.53 -16.22 3.44
C ASN A 492 36.16 -16.49 2.06
N ALA A 493 36.89 -17.60 1.94
CA ALA A 493 37.69 -17.91 0.75
C ALA A 493 36.86 -18.11 -0.52
N LEU A 494 35.68 -18.75 -0.41
CA LEU A 494 34.81 -19.01 -1.55
C LEU A 494 34.22 -17.72 -2.11
N LEU A 495 33.76 -16.82 -1.24
CA LEU A 495 33.21 -15.53 -1.63
C LEU A 495 34.29 -14.58 -2.18
N LEU A 496 35.49 -14.58 -1.58
CA LEU A 496 36.64 -13.86 -2.14
C LEU A 496 37.03 -14.35 -3.54
N GLN A 497 37.05 -15.67 -3.74
CA GLN A 497 37.32 -16.27 -5.04
C GLN A 497 36.26 -15.84 -6.07
N LEU A 498 34.98 -15.83 -5.67
CA LEU A 498 33.89 -15.34 -6.52
C LEU A 498 34.12 -13.89 -6.95
N PHE A 499 34.37 -12.98 -6.01
CA PHE A 499 34.62 -11.57 -6.35
C PHE A 499 35.87 -11.37 -7.22
N SER A 500 36.93 -12.15 -7.01
CA SER A 500 38.14 -12.12 -7.84
C SER A 500 37.91 -12.58 -9.28
N SER A 501 36.87 -13.37 -9.51
CA SER A 501 36.49 -13.88 -10.84
C SER A 501 35.60 -12.92 -11.62
N LEU A 502 34.86 -12.02 -10.96
CA LEU A 502 33.91 -11.11 -11.62
C LEU A 502 34.54 -10.27 -12.74
N PRO A 503 35.73 -9.66 -12.57
CA PRO A 503 36.36 -8.87 -13.64
C PRO A 503 36.78 -9.71 -14.87
N GLN A 504 36.82 -11.04 -14.74
CA GLN A 504 37.26 -11.96 -15.79
C GLN A 504 36.07 -12.51 -16.61
N LEU A 505 34.84 -12.20 -16.19
CA LEU A 505 33.63 -12.64 -16.88
C LEU A 505 33.47 -11.97 -18.25
N PRO A 506 32.83 -12.65 -19.23
CA PRO A 506 32.55 -12.05 -20.51
C PRO A 506 31.63 -10.83 -20.38
N ALA A 507 31.80 -9.86 -21.27
CA ALA A 507 31.00 -8.64 -21.33
C ALA A 507 29.61 -8.89 -21.94
N VAL A 508 28.80 -9.70 -21.26
CA VAL A 508 27.38 -9.91 -21.56
C VAL A 508 26.57 -8.94 -20.69
N PRO A 509 25.69 -8.09 -21.25
CA PRO A 509 25.02 -7.04 -20.48
C PRO A 509 24.24 -7.54 -19.25
N GLN A 510 23.44 -8.60 -19.39
CA GLN A 510 22.67 -9.19 -18.28
C GLN A 510 23.59 -9.74 -17.18
N LEU A 511 24.71 -10.35 -17.56
CA LEU A 511 25.69 -10.86 -16.61
C LEU A 511 26.42 -9.72 -15.88
N GLN A 512 26.78 -8.65 -16.60
CA GLN A 512 27.38 -7.45 -16.04
C GLN A 512 26.43 -6.73 -15.08
N TYR A 513 25.15 -6.64 -15.43
CA TYR A 513 24.10 -6.11 -14.57
C TYR A 513 24.05 -6.90 -13.25
N THR A 514 23.95 -8.23 -13.31
CA THR A 514 23.87 -9.07 -12.11
C THR A 514 25.17 -9.03 -11.29
N ALA A 515 26.34 -8.99 -11.93
CA ALA A 515 27.62 -8.85 -11.24
C ALA A 515 27.74 -7.49 -10.52
N ALA A 516 27.32 -6.40 -11.16
CA ALA A 516 27.30 -5.07 -10.54
C ALA A 516 26.31 -5.03 -9.35
N MET A 517 25.11 -5.55 -9.51
CA MET A 517 24.14 -5.64 -8.43
C MET A 517 24.61 -6.53 -7.26
N LEU A 518 25.34 -7.61 -7.54
CA LEU A 518 25.99 -8.44 -6.52
C LEU A 518 27.01 -7.63 -5.72
N LEU A 519 27.86 -6.83 -6.39
CA LEU A 519 28.79 -5.93 -5.71
C LEU A 519 28.08 -4.89 -4.85
N ALA A 520 26.99 -4.31 -5.35
CA ALA A 520 26.18 -3.36 -4.59
C ALA A 520 25.66 -3.98 -3.28
N ALA A 521 25.16 -5.21 -3.36
CA ALA A 521 24.60 -5.94 -2.22
C ALA A 521 25.64 -6.33 -1.16
N TYR A 522 26.89 -6.58 -1.57
CA TYR A 522 27.99 -6.99 -0.69
C TYR A 522 28.98 -5.86 -0.34
N ALA A 523 28.62 -4.60 -0.59
CA ALA A 523 29.49 -3.45 -0.34
C ALA A 523 30.00 -3.39 1.11
N ASP A 524 29.13 -3.60 2.11
CA ASP A 524 29.52 -3.61 3.53
C ASP A 524 30.46 -4.78 3.88
N TRP A 525 30.21 -5.95 3.30
CA TRP A 525 31.06 -7.13 3.49
C TRP A 525 32.46 -6.90 2.91
N LEU A 526 32.55 -6.27 1.73
CA LEU A 526 33.79 -5.88 1.08
C LEU A 526 34.55 -4.84 1.91
N THR A 527 33.87 -3.84 2.49
CA THR A 527 34.48 -2.85 3.39
C THR A 527 35.23 -3.51 4.54
N ASN A 528 34.58 -4.45 5.23
CA ASN A 528 35.19 -5.17 6.37
C ASN A 528 36.37 -6.04 5.92
N THR A 529 36.27 -6.64 4.72
CA THR A 529 37.34 -7.46 4.13
C THR A 529 38.57 -6.62 3.76
N PHE A 530 38.37 -5.45 3.15
CA PHE A 530 39.46 -4.53 2.82
C PHE A 530 40.10 -3.91 4.06
N ALA A 531 39.30 -3.57 5.08
CA ALA A 531 39.80 -3.06 6.36
C ALA A 531 40.71 -4.06 7.08
N ALA A 532 40.46 -5.36 6.91
CA ALA A 532 41.32 -6.44 7.42
C ALA A 532 42.63 -6.61 6.62
N GLY A 533 42.89 -5.79 5.60
CA GLY A 533 44.10 -5.85 4.75
C GLY A 533 44.09 -7.00 3.75
N SER A 534 42.95 -7.67 3.56
CA SER A 534 42.78 -8.75 2.59
C SER A 534 42.28 -8.19 1.25
N ALA A 535 42.81 -8.70 0.14
CA ALA A 535 42.33 -8.40 -1.23
C ALA A 535 42.36 -6.90 -1.65
N ALA A 536 43.31 -6.08 -1.16
CA ALA A 536 43.41 -4.67 -1.56
C ALA A 536 43.54 -4.45 -3.09
N ASP A 537 44.20 -5.38 -3.80
CA ASP A 537 44.38 -5.35 -5.26
C ASP A 537 43.09 -5.60 -6.06
N LEU A 538 42.00 -6.00 -5.39
CA LEU A 538 40.70 -6.28 -6.01
C LEU A 538 39.95 -4.98 -6.34
N MET A 539 40.06 -3.94 -5.50
CA MET A 539 39.30 -2.69 -5.66
C MET A 539 39.50 -2.04 -7.04
N PRO A 540 40.73 -1.85 -7.55
CA PRO A 540 40.93 -1.27 -8.88
C PRO A 540 40.30 -2.10 -10.01
N GLN A 541 40.31 -3.43 -9.87
CA GLN A 541 39.74 -4.34 -10.88
C GLN A 541 38.21 -4.25 -10.92
N LEU A 542 37.57 -4.19 -9.74
CA LEU A 542 36.13 -4.01 -9.63
C LEU A 542 35.70 -2.64 -10.17
N LEU A 543 36.44 -1.57 -9.85
CA LEU A 543 36.19 -0.23 -10.38
C LEU A 543 36.30 -0.17 -11.91
N GLN A 544 37.29 -0.86 -12.50
CA GLN A 544 37.44 -0.94 -13.95
C GLN A 544 36.27 -1.70 -14.60
N MET A 545 35.80 -2.78 -13.98
CA MET A 545 34.64 -3.53 -14.44
C MET A 545 33.37 -2.67 -14.40
N LEU A 546 33.10 -2.00 -13.28
CA LEU A 546 31.95 -1.10 -13.14
C LEU A 546 32.01 0.09 -14.10
N THR A 547 33.19 0.66 -14.33
CA THR A 547 33.38 1.73 -15.32
C THR A 547 33.05 1.28 -16.73
N THR A 548 33.32 0.02 -17.06
CA THR A 548 33.00 -0.56 -18.37
C THR A 548 31.50 -0.84 -18.48
N ALA A 549 30.90 -1.45 -17.46
CA ALA A 549 29.46 -1.72 -17.39
C ALA A 549 28.62 -0.43 -17.42
N LEU A 550 29.14 0.67 -16.83
CA LEU A 550 28.48 1.98 -16.87
C LEU A 550 28.29 2.52 -18.29
N MET A 551 29.12 2.10 -19.26
CA MET A 551 29.01 2.55 -20.65
C MET A 551 28.01 1.72 -21.47
N ASP A 552 27.51 0.61 -20.93
CA ASP A 552 26.51 -0.25 -21.56
C ASP A 552 25.09 0.15 -21.12
N LYS A 553 24.14 0.20 -22.06
CA LYS A 553 22.78 0.68 -21.78
C LYS A 553 22.02 -0.19 -20.77
N GLU A 554 22.19 -1.51 -20.81
CA GLU A 554 21.44 -2.42 -19.93
C GLU A 554 22.09 -2.53 -18.55
N ALA A 555 23.43 -2.42 -18.48
CA ALA A 555 24.17 -2.52 -17.22
C ALA A 555 24.43 -1.17 -16.51
N ALA A 556 24.21 -0.03 -17.18
CA ALA A 556 24.55 1.30 -16.66
C ALA A 556 23.97 1.58 -15.27
N ASN A 557 22.69 1.30 -15.09
CA ASN A 557 21.99 1.55 -13.84
C ASN A 557 22.55 0.72 -12.68
N ALA A 558 22.75 -0.58 -12.90
CA ALA A 558 23.36 -1.46 -11.91
C ALA A 558 24.79 -1.05 -11.56
N ALA A 559 25.57 -0.62 -12.57
CA ALA A 559 26.93 -0.15 -12.36
C ALA A 559 27.00 1.15 -11.54
N ALA A 560 26.13 2.12 -11.85
CA ALA A 560 26.02 3.37 -11.11
C ALA A 560 25.61 3.11 -9.65
N LEU A 561 24.66 2.20 -9.42
CA LEU A 561 24.22 1.80 -8.09
C LEU A 561 25.34 1.11 -7.31
N ALA A 562 26.05 0.17 -7.95
CA ALA A 562 27.19 -0.51 -7.34
C ALA A 562 28.30 0.47 -6.94
N LEU A 563 28.63 1.42 -7.81
CA LEU A 563 29.58 2.50 -7.48
C LEU A 563 29.10 3.30 -6.26
N ARG A 564 27.83 3.69 -6.21
CA ARG A 564 27.25 4.40 -5.06
C ARG A 564 27.39 3.62 -3.76
N HIS A 565 26.96 2.36 -3.74
CA HIS A 565 27.03 1.51 -2.55
C HIS A 565 28.48 1.26 -2.09
N LEU A 566 29.39 0.98 -3.03
CA LEU A 566 30.80 0.82 -2.71
C LEU A 566 31.43 2.13 -2.20
N CYS A 567 31.08 3.28 -2.75
CA CYS A 567 31.56 4.57 -2.28
C CYS A 567 31.03 4.94 -0.88
N ASP A 568 29.78 4.60 -0.57
CA ASP A 568 29.19 4.80 0.77
C ASP A 568 29.90 3.91 1.81
N ALA A 569 30.00 2.61 1.53
CA ALA A 569 30.54 1.63 2.46
C ALA A 569 32.07 1.72 2.57
N CYS A 570 32.79 1.79 1.44
CA CYS A 570 34.26 1.74 1.36
C CYS A 570 34.91 3.14 1.24
N GLY A 571 34.29 4.23 1.70
CA GLY A 571 34.75 5.61 1.44
C GLY A 571 36.25 5.86 1.69
N ALA A 572 36.82 5.31 2.77
CA ALA A 572 38.25 5.43 3.07
C ALA A 572 39.14 4.65 2.09
N ALA A 573 38.74 3.43 1.69
CA ALA A 573 39.44 2.63 0.69
C ALA A 573 39.27 3.17 -0.73
N MET A 574 38.23 3.96 -0.97
CA MET A 574 37.97 4.66 -2.24
C MET A 574 38.73 5.97 -2.39
N ALA A 575 39.16 6.60 -1.29
CA ALA A 575 39.89 7.87 -1.33
C ALA A 575 41.14 7.87 -2.25
N PRO A 576 41.99 6.82 -2.29
CA PRO A 576 43.13 6.73 -3.22
C PRO A 576 42.73 6.66 -4.69
N HIS A 577 41.47 6.32 -5.00
CA HIS A 577 40.93 6.18 -6.35
C HIS A 577 40.07 7.38 -6.76
N LEU A 578 40.00 8.43 -5.95
CA LEU A 578 39.16 9.61 -6.21
C LEU A 578 39.46 10.25 -7.57
N ASP A 579 40.72 10.35 -7.99
CA ASP A 579 41.09 10.92 -9.29
C ASP A 579 40.50 10.13 -10.47
N ALA A 580 40.46 8.80 -10.38
CA ALA A 580 39.85 7.94 -11.39
C ALA A 580 38.32 8.11 -11.43
N LEU A 581 37.67 8.22 -10.26
CA LEU A 581 36.23 8.48 -10.17
C LEU A 581 35.87 9.89 -10.67
N MET A 582 36.72 10.89 -10.42
CA MET A 582 36.55 12.25 -10.94
C MET A 582 36.71 12.31 -12.46
N ALA A 583 37.66 11.55 -13.02
CA ALA A 583 37.81 11.40 -14.47
C ALA A 583 36.59 10.70 -15.10
N LEU A 584 36.01 9.71 -14.42
CA LEU A 584 34.75 9.07 -14.83
C LEU A 584 33.61 10.08 -14.84
N TYR A 585 33.47 10.87 -13.78
CA TYR A 585 32.45 11.90 -13.68
C TYR A 585 32.56 12.94 -14.80
N GLN A 586 33.77 13.42 -15.11
CA GLN A 586 34.00 14.33 -16.24
C GLN A 586 33.57 13.72 -17.59
N ARG A 587 33.76 12.41 -17.78
CA ARG A 587 33.37 11.71 -19.00
C ARG A 587 31.87 11.58 -19.17
N ILE A 588 31.14 11.33 -18.09
CA ILE A 588 29.67 11.18 -18.11
C ILE A 588 28.94 12.51 -17.88
N GLN A 589 29.65 13.58 -17.56
CA GLN A 589 29.05 14.87 -17.23
C GLN A 589 28.22 15.43 -18.39
N SER A 590 28.69 15.23 -19.63
CA SER A 590 28.01 15.62 -20.88
C SER A 590 27.01 14.58 -21.38
N ALA A 591 26.77 13.50 -20.63
CA ALA A 591 25.72 12.50 -20.90
C ALA A 591 24.42 12.87 -20.17
N GLY A 592 23.34 12.13 -20.44
CA GLY A 592 22.03 12.37 -19.85
C GLY A 592 21.30 13.60 -20.41
N GLN A 593 20.33 14.11 -19.63
CA GLN A 593 19.44 15.20 -20.04
C GLN A 593 20.12 16.59 -20.05
N ALA A 594 21.32 16.70 -19.46
CA ALA A 594 22.16 17.90 -19.51
C ALA A 594 23.06 17.98 -20.77
N SER A 595 22.89 17.07 -21.75
CA SER A 595 23.75 16.99 -22.94
C SER A 595 23.40 18.04 -24.01
N THR A 596 24.44 18.73 -24.51
CA THR A 596 24.30 19.78 -25.52
C THR A 596 23.80 19.26 -26.87
N SER A 597 22.70 19.82 -27.38
CA SER A 597 22.30 19.68 -28.78
C SER A 597 23.26 20.44 -29.71
N ALA A 598 24.31 19.74 -30.15
CA ALA A 598 25.04 19.91 -31.42
C ALA A 598 25.97 18.71 -31.73
N ALA A 599 26.22 17.84 -30.74
CA ALA A 599 27.00 16.60 -30.88
C ALA A 599 26.16 15.35 -31.20
N ALA A 600 24.87 15.49 -31.51
CA ALA A 600 24.00 14.39 -31.96
C ALA A 600 24.37 13.83 -33.35
N LEU A 601 25.39 14.37 -34.01
CA LEU A 601 25.95 13.89 -35.28
C LEU A 601 27.22 13.03 -35.12
N SER A 602 27.67 12.79 -33.89
CA SER A 602 28.71 11.80 -33.57
C SER A 602 28.06 10.63 -32.83
N PRO A 603 28.53 9.38 -33.02
CA PRO A 603 27.85 8.20 -32.47
C PRO A 603 27.71 8.31 -30.94
N PRO A 604 26.67 7.71 -30.34
CA PRO A 604 26.26 7.92 -28.96
C PRO A 604 27.34 7.35 -28.03
N HIS A 605 28.25 8.18 -27.55
CA HIS A 605 29.40 7.71 -26.76
C HIS A 605 29.15 7.57 -25.25
N ALA A 606 27.91 7.72 -24.78
CA ALA A 606 27.48 7.23 -23.47
C ALA A 606 25.94 7.16 -23.41
N ALA A 607 25.38 5.94 -23.43
CA ALA A 607 23.95 5.69 -23.20
C ALA A 607 23.60 5.75 -21.69
N VAL A 608 24.14 6.72 -20.96
CA VAL A 608 23.96 6.89 -19.51
C VAL A 608 22.81 7.85 -19.27
N GLU A 609 21.80 7.39 -18.51
CA GLU A 609 20.65 8.20 -18.16
C GLU A 609 20.96 9.19 -17.04
N GLU A 610 20.16 10.25 -16.91
CA GLU A 610 20.39 11.29 -15.88
C GLU A 610 20.36 10.71 -14.46
N ALA A 611 19.50 9.72 -14.20
CA ALA A 611 19.42 9.04 -12.91
C ALA A 611 20.73 8.33 -12.54
N ASP A 612 21.42 7.74 -13.52
CA ASP A 612 22.69 7.05 -13.31
C ASP A 612 23.83 8.05 -13.07
N VAL A 613 23.83 9.18 -13.79
CA VAL A 613 24.77 10.29 -13.51
C VAL A 613 24.58 10.82 -12.09
N GLN A 614 23.33 11.00 -11.66
CA GLN A 614 23.01 11.43 -10.29
C GLN A 614 23.54 10.46 -9.23
N GLN A 615 23.42 9.14 -9.46
CA GLN A 615 23.99 8.13 -8.56
C GLN A 615 25.52 8.19 -8.49
N VAL A 616 26.21 8.45 -9.61
CA VAL A 616 27.67 8.63 -9.61
C VAL A 616 28.10 9.91 -8.88
N VAL A 617 27.34 11.01 -9.04
CA VAL A 617 27.58 12.25 -8.29
C VAL A 617 27.39 12.03 -6.79
N GLU A 618 26.35 11.29 -6.40
CA GLU A 618 26.13 10.87 -5.01
C GLU A 618 27.30 10.03 -4.48
N ALA A 619 27.75 9.03 -5.24
CA ALA A 619 28.91 8.20 -4.90
C ALA A 619 30.15 9.05 -4.61
N LEU A 620 30.46 10.01 -5.48
CA LEU A 620 31.58 10.92 -5.32
C LEU A 620 31.45 11.86 -4.11
N ALA A 621 30.25 12.38 -3.85
CA ALA A 621 29.97 13.22 -2.68
C ALA A 621 30.21 12.45 -1.36
N LEU A 622 29.89 11.16 -1.33
CA LEU A 622 30.17 10.27 -0.21
C LEU A 622 31.68 10.04 -0.01
N VAL A 623 32.44 9.79 -1.08
CA VAL A 623 33.91 9.66 -1.00
C VAL A 623 34.55 10.97 -0.52
N VAL A 624 34.13 12.12 -1.06
CA VAL A 624 34.61 13.44 -0.61
C VAL A 624 34.32 13.66 0.88
N SER A 625 33.19 13.18 1.39
CA SER A 625 32.85 13.24 2.82
C SER A 625 33.74 12.37 3.69
N ALA A 626 34.28 11.28 3.15
CA ALA A 626 35.20 10.39 3.84
C ALA A 626 36.65 10.93 3.89
N LEU A 627 36.97 11.98 3.11
CA LEU A 627 38.29 12.60 3.13
C LEU A 627 38.62 13.29 4.48
N PRO A 628 39.91 13.47 4.79
CA PRO A 628 40.34 14.34 5.88
C PRO A 628 39.71 15.74 5.77
N ALA A 629 39.35 16.36 6.90
CA ALA A 629 38.61 17.63 6.94
C ALA A 629 39.27 18.75 6.09
N GLU A 630 40.61 18.81 6.08
CA GLU A 630 41.38 19.79 5.30
C GLU A 630 41.17 19.66 3.78
N GLN A 631 40.83 18.46 3.29
CA GLN A 631 40.69 18.17 1.87
C GLN A 631 39.23 18.22 1.39
N ARG A 632 38.25 18.10 2.30
CA ARG A 632 36.82 18.07 1.94
C ARG A 632 36.36 19.31 1.20
N LYS A 633 36.80 20.50 1.64
CA LYS A 633 36.48 21.77 0.97
C LYS A 633 36.99 21.80 -0.47
N ALA A 634 38.22 21.32 -0.70
CA ALA A 634 38.79 21.22 -2.05
C ALA A 634 38.05 20.19 -2.91
N GLY A 635 37.71 19.03 -2.33
CA GLY A 635 36.91 17.99 -2.98
C GLY A 635 35.52 18.49 -3.38
N LEU A 636 34.83 19.20 -2.49
CA LEU A 636 33.53 19.82 -2.77
C LEU A 636 33.63 20.79 -3.97
N GLN A 637 34.66 21.64 -4.00
CA GLN A 637 34.87 22.56 -5.10
C GLN A 637 35.17 21.85 -6.42
N ALA A 638 35.91 20.73 -6.38
CA ALA A 638 36.17 19.90 -7.54
C ALA A 638 34.89 19.23 -8.08
N LEU A 639 33.93 18.86 -7.22
CA LEU A 639 32.63 18.32 -7.63
C LEU A 639 31.70 19.39 -8.22
N LEU A 640 31.69 20.59 -7.63
CA LEU A 640 30.83 21.69 -8.06
C LEU A 640 31.30 22.34 -9.36
N SER A 641 32.62 22.54 -9.53
CA SER A 641 33.20 23.29 -10.64
C SER A 641 32.68 22.87 -12.02
N PRO A 642 32.62 21.57 -12.38
CA PRO A 642 32.09 21.15 -13.66
C PRO A 642 30.62 21.53 -13.84
N VAL A 643 29.79 21.35 -12.81
CA VAL A 643 28.33 21.64 -12.88
C VAL A 643 28.08 23.14 -12.96
N LEU A 644 28.81 23.93 -12.19
CA LEU A 644 28.69 25.38 -12.20
C LEU A 644 29.09 25.97 -13.56
N GLY A 645 30.16 25.45 -14.17
CA GLY A 645 30.56 25.86 -15.51
C GLY A 645 29.50 25.56 -16.57
N ALA A 646 28.89 24.36 -16.51
CA ALA A 646 27.79 24.00 -17.40
C ALA A 646 26.55 24.88 -17.18
N LEU A 647 26.19 25.16 -15.92
CA LEU A 647 25.03 25.97 -15.55
C LEU A 647 25.19 27.41 -16.02
N GLN A 648 26.35 28.02 -15.79
CA GLN A 648 26.68 29.36 -16.28
C GLN A 648 26.65 29.41 -17.80
N GLY A 649 27.18 28.38 -18.48
CA GLY A 649 27.13 28.28 -19.93
C GLY A 649 25.71 28.26 -20.49
N CYS A 650 24.78 27.57 -19.83
CA CYS A 650 23.36 27.55 -20.22
C CYS A 650 22.73 28.94 -20.09
N LEU A 651 22.90 29.60 -18.94
CA LEU A 651 22.36 30.94 -18.69
C LEU A 651 22.92 31.99 -19.65
N GLU A 652 24.22 31.92 -19.97
CA GLU A 652 24.83 32.81 -20.97
C GLU A 652 24.27 32.61 -22.38
N GLN A 653 23.99 31.36 -22.76
CA GLN A 653 23.41 31.04 -24.06
C GLN A 653 22.00 31.59 -24.20
N GLU A 654 21.20 31.53 -23.13
CA GLU A 654 19.85 32.09 -23.10
C GLU A 654 19.86 33.60 -23.19
N LEU A 655 20.69 34.27 -22.39
CA LEU A 655 20.85 35.70 -22.47
C LEU A 655 21.26 36.15 -23.89
N ARG A 656 22.14 35.40 -24.56
CA ARG A 656 22.51 35.65 -25.97
C ARG A 656 21.34 35.44 -26.92
N ALA A 657 20.53 34.39 -26.71
CA ALA A 657 19.35 34.12 -27.52
C ALA A 657 18.32 35.26 -27.39
N GLU A 658 18.04 35.72 -26.18
CA GLU A 658 17.13 36.84 -25.91
C GLU A 658 17.61 38.16 -26.54
N LEU A 659 18.90 38.48 -26.38
CA LEU A 659 19.50 39.67 -26.99
C LEU A 659 19.43 39.62 -28.53
N SER A 660 19.61 38.44 -29.12
CA SER A 660 19.50 38.25 -30.58
C SER A 660 18.05 38.40 -31.07
N ALA A 661 17.07 37.92 -30.30
CA ALA A 661 15.65 38.05 -30.60
C ALA A 661 15.16 39.52 -30.46
N ALA A 662 15.65 40.23 -29.44
CA ALA A 662 15.36 41.65 -29.24
C ALA A 662 15.91 42.54 -30.36
N ASN A 663 17.14 42.25 -30.83
CA ASN A 663 17.75 42.99 -31.95
C ASN A 663 17.11 42.67 -33.31
N GLY A 664 16.55 41.47 -33.50
CA GLY A 664 15.81 41.11 -34.72
C GLY A 664 14.46 41.83 -34.87
N HIS A 665 13.78 42.13 -33.77
CA HIS A 665 12.49 42.86 -33.78
C HIS A 665 12.62 44.36 -34.03
N ALA A 666 13.80 44.96 -33.79
CA ALA A 666 14.05 46.38 -34.05
C ALA A 666 14.30 46.71 -35.54
N MET A 667 14.56 45.71 -36.40
CA MET A 667 14.94 45.90 -37.81
C MET A 667 13.83 45.57 -38.83
N ASN A 668 12.70 44.97 -38.43
CA ASN A 668 11.60 44.63 -39.34
C ASN A 668 10.26 45.25 -38.87
N GLY A 669 10.15 46.57 -39.05
CA GLY A 669 8.86 47.24 -39.10
C GLY A 669 8.16 46.96 -40.42
N GLY A 670 7.40 45.86 -40.50
CA GLY A 670 6.37 45.69 -41.53
C GLY A 670 6.35 44.33 -42.24
N SER A 671 5.67 43.34 -41.65
CA SER A 671 4.73 42.46 -42.36
C SER A 671 4.06 41.51 -41.38
N ALA A 672 2.73 41.52 -41.35
CA ALA A 672 1.94 40.50 -40.68
C ALA A 672 2.13 39.15 -41.41
N GLY A 673 2.74 38.18 -40.74
CA GLY A 673 2.92 36.82 -41.22
C GLY A 673 3.24 35.89 -40.06
N HIS A 674 2.35 34.91 -39.85
CA HIS A 674 2.31 33.77 -38.92
C HIS A 674 3.37 33.62 -37.80
N PRO A 675 2.94 33.29 -36.56
CA PRO A 675 3.86 33.03 -35.46
C PRO A 675 4.57 31.69 -35.69
N HIS A 676 5.78 31.74 -36.25
CA HIS A 676 6.73 30.64 -36.10
C HIS A 676 7.15 30.59 -34.62
N GLN A 677 6.76 29.53 -33.94
CA GLN A 677 7.28 29.13 -32.63
C GLN A 677 8.79 28.88 -32.76
N SER A 678 9.60 29.92 -32.63
CA SER A 678 10.98 29.76 -32.19
C SER A 678 10.93 29.22 -30.75
N THR A 679 11.62 28.13 -30.47
CA THR A 679 11.66 27.40 -29.19
C THR A 679 12.82 27.90 -28.30
N PRO A 680 12.64 28.93 -27.45
CA PRO A 680 13.62 29.33 -26.43
C PRO A 680 13.60 28.41 -25.19
N ALA A 681 12.61 27.53 -25.05
CA ALA A 681 12.42 26.72 -23.83
C ALA A 681 13.45 25.61 -23.61
N ALA A 682 14.21 25.20 -24.63
CA ALA A 682 15.08 24.02 -24.54
C ALA A 682 16.34 24.24 -23.68
N GLY A 683 16.83 25.48 -23.55
CA GLY A 683 17.99 25.81 -22.71
C GLY A 683 17.67 25.75 -21.21
N LEU A 684 16.50 26.26 -20.84
CA LEU A 684 16.11 26.45 -19.45
C LEU A 684 15.90 25.11 -18.78
N ASP A 685 15.23 24.19 -19.48
CA ASP A 685 14.95 22.86 -18.96
C ASP A 685 16.24 22.04 -18.70
N GLN A 686 17.38 22.38 -19.34
CA GLN A 686 18.70 21.76 -19.09
C GLN A 686 19.35 22.23 -17.79
N THR A 687 18.94 23.37 -17.24
CA THR A 687 19.44 23.84 -15.94
C THR A 687 18.94 22.97 -14.79
N LEU A 688 17.77 22.34 -14.92
CA LEU A 688 17.15 21.57 -13.83
C LEU A 688 17.95 20.30 -13.47
N PRO A 689 18.39 19.44 -14.41
CA PRO A 689 19.30 18.33 -14.10
C PRO A 689 20.60 18.79 -13.42
N LEU A 690 21.17 19.92 -13.84
CA LEU A 690 22.39 20.47 -13.23
C LEU A 690 22.15 20.91 -11.79
N ILE A 691 21.00 21.54 -11.49
CA ILE A 691 20.63 21.93 -10.13
C ILE A 691 20.36 20.70 -9.26
N ASP A 692 19.75 19.65 -9.80
CA ASP A 692 19.59 18.39 -9.07
C ASP A 692 20.96 17.79 -8.70
N ARG A 693 21.94 17.82 -9.60
CA ARG A 693 23.32 17.39 -9.30
C ARG A 693 23.94 18.24 -8.16
N ILE A 694 23.77 19.56 -8.16
CA ILE A 694 24.21 20.44 -7.04
C ILE A 694 23.48 20.07 -5.74
N THR A 695 22.18 19.82 -5.82
CA THR A 695 21.34 19.43 -4.67
C THR A 695 21.84 18.13 -4.04
N ILE A 696 22.21 17.13 -4.86
CA ILE A 696 22.81 15.88 -4.41
C ILE A 696 24.14 16.15 -3.71
N ILE A 697 25.02 16.96 -4.29
CA ILE A 697 26.30 17.32 -3.67
C ILE A 697 26.09 17.95 -2.28
N PHE A 698 25.18 18.92 -2.17
CA PHE A 698 24.86 19.56 -0.89
C PHE A 698 24.22 18.62 0.13
N ARG A 699 23.45 17.62 -0.32
CA ARG A 699 22.83 16.63 0.55
C ARG A 699 23.85 15.67 1.17
N TYR A 700 24.86 15.25 0.40
CA TYR A 700 25.74 14.16 0.80
C TYR A 700 27.13 14.59 1.26
N VAL A 701 27.63 15.77 0.89
CA VAL A 701 28.93 16.27 1.38
C VAL A 701 28.83 16.69 2.85
N ARG A 702 29.50 15.94 3.75
CA ARG A 702 29.49 16.17 5.21
C ARG A 702 30.54 17.19 5.65
N ASP A 703 30.39 18.43 5.19
CA ASP A 703 31.19 19.59 5.62
C ASP A 703 30.30 20.84 5.72
N PRO A 704 29.78 21.16 6.92
CA PRO A 704 28.80 22.23 7.10
C PRO A 704 29.29 23.62 6.65
N ASP A 705 30.55 23.95 6.93
CA ASP A 705 31.13 25.25 6.61
C ASP A 705 31.39 25.38 5.09
N ALA A 706 31.90 24.31 4.46
CA ALA A 706 32.11 24.29 3.03
C ALA A 706 30.77 24.35 2.26
N VAL A 707 29.74 23.64 2.72
CA VAL A 707 28.39 23.69 2.12
C VAL A 707 27.74 25.06 2.30
N ALA A 708 27.87 25.70 3.46
CA ALA A 708 27.38 27.07 3.67
C ALA A 708 28.06 28.06 2.70
N SER A 709 29.39 27.99 2.59
CA SER A 709 30.15 28.83 1.65
C SER A 709 29.77 28.56 0.18
N ALA A 710 29.53 27.31 -0.19
CA ALA A 710 29.12 26.94 -1.53
C ALA A 710 27.68 27.38 -1.85
N LEU A 711 26.75 27.30 -0.88
CA LEU A 711 25.40 27.83 -1.04
C LEU A 711 25.44 29.33 -1.32
N GLN A 712 26.28 30.09 -0.61
CA GLN A 712 26.48 31.52 -0.86
C GLN A 712 26.96 31.79 -2.29
N GLN A 713 27.87 30.96 -2.80
CA GLN A 713 28.40 31.07 -4.17
C GLN A 713 27.33 30.76 -5.23
N VAL A 714 26.47 29.77 -4.98
CA VAL A 714 25.43 29.32 -5.92
C VAL A 714 24.17 30.20 -5.86
N TRP A 715 23.96 30.94 -4.77
CA TRP A 715 22.76 31.74 -4.54
C TRP A 715 22.37 32.68 -5.69
N PRO A 716 23.28 33.47 -6.31
CA PRO A 716 22.92 34.35 -7.41
C PRO A 716 22.41 33.60 -8.65
N LEU A 717 22.91 32.38 -8.89
CA LEU A 717 22.45 31.54 -10.00
C LEU A 717 21.03 31.03 -9.73
N LEU A 718 20.74 30.60 -8.50
CA LEU A 718 19.39 30.20 -8.10
C LEU A 718 18.40 31.36 -8.25
N HIS A 719 18.81 32.58 -7.91
CA HIS A 719 17.97 33.76 -8.07
C HIS A 719 17.58 34.00 -9.54
N ALA A 720 18.57 34.02 -10.45
CA ALA A 720 18.31 34.19 -11.88
C ALA A 720 17.34 33.12 -12.41
N ILE A 721 17.62 31.85 -12.08
CA ILE A 721 16.84 30.70 -12.52
C ILE A 721 15.39 30.78 -11.99
N ILE A 722 15.17 31.14 -10.72
CA ILE A 722 13.82 31.29 -10.16
C ILE A 722 13.03 32.39 -10.88
N GLU A 723 13.69 33.47 -11.30
CA GLU A 723 13.04 34.53 -12.07
C GLU A 723 12.61 34.09 -13.46
N ASP A 724 13.45 33.30 -14.14
CA ASP A 724 13.15 32.81 -15.49
C ASP A 724 12.09 31.69 -15.49
N PHE A 725 11.99 30.92 -14.39
CA PHE A 725 10.99 29.87 -14.20
C PHE A 725 9.65 30.35 -13.61
N ARG A 726 9.40 31.67 -13.51
CA ARG A 726 8.12 32.20 -13.01
C ARG A 726 6.93 31.58 -13.77
N GLY A 727 6.03 30.93 -13.03
CA GLY A 727 4.86 30.23 -13.57
C GLY A 727 5.06 28.74 -13.89
N LYS A 728 6.29 28.20 -13.81
CA LYS A 728 6.60 26.77 -13.96
C LYS A 728 6.81 26.11 -12.58
N SER A 729 5.72 25.69 -11.94
CA SER A 729 5.73 25.15 -10.56
C SER A 729 6.73 24.00 -10.35
N SER A 730 6.68 22.97 -11.20
CA SER A 730 7.56 21.80 -11.09
C SER A 730 9.06 22.13 -11.16
N ALA A 731 9.42 23.16 -11.94
CA ALA A 731 10.80 23.63 -12.04
C ALA A 731 11.23 24.35 -10.75
N ILE A 732 10.39 25.24 -10.23
CA ILE A 732 10.65 25.96 -8.97
C ILE A 732 10.88 24.96 -7.82
N GLU A 733 10.05 23.92 -7.70
CA GLU A 733 10.25 22.87 -6.69
C GLU A 733 11.66 22.25 -6.74
N ARG A 734 12.12 21.86 -7.93
CA ARG A 734 13.47 21.28 -8.12
C ARG A 734 14.57 22.28 -7.74
N VAL A 735 14.41 23.54 -8.12
CA VAL A 735 15.39 24.60 -7.79
C VAL A 735 15.45 24.86 -6.28
N VAL A 736 14.30 24.89 -5.61
CA VAL A 736 14.20 25.19 -4.17
C VAL A 736 14.64 24.02 -3.28
N ARG A 737 14.70 22.78 -3.81
CA ARG A 737 15.35 21.66 -3.11
C ARG A 737 16.83 21.91 -2.84
N CYS A 738 17.53 22.60 -3.73
CA CYS A 738 18.95 22.92 -3.56
C CYS A 738 19.24 23.66 -2.23
N PRO A 739 18.66 24.85 -1.96
CA PRO A 739 18.87 25.53 -0.69
C PRO A 739 18.26 24.77 0.49
N ARG A 740 17.16 24.02 0.32
CA ARG A 740 16.59 23.16 1.37
C ARG A 740 17.61 22.14 1.89
N TYR A 741 18.25 21.38 1.01
CA TYR A 741 19.23 20.37 1.41
C TYR A 741 20.54 21.00 1.89
N ALA A 742 20.98 22.09 1.26
CA ALA A 742 22.15 22.84 1.72
C ALA A 742 21.99 23.32 3.17
N LEU A 743 20.82 23.85 3.54
CA LEU A 743 20.53 24.30 4.91
C LEU A 743 20.45 23.14 5.90
N LYS A 744 19.89 21.99 5.51
CA LYS A 744 19.87 20.78 6.35
C LYS A 744 21.29 20.31 6.69
N THR A 745 22.20 20.35 5.71
CA THR A 745 23.59 19.93 5.88
C THR A 745 24.44 20.98 6.60
N ALA A 746 24.30 22.25 6.24
CA ALA A 746 25.05 23.36 6.84
C ALA A 746 24.64 23.64 8.30
N GLY A 747 23.37 23.42 8.65
CA GLY A 747 22.85 23.67 9.99
C GLY A 747 23.22 25.07 10.49
N LYS A 748 23.84 25.16 11.68
CA LYS A 748 24.23 26.44 12.28
C LYS A 748 25.32 27.19 11.52
N SER A 749 26.13 26.53 10.70
CA SER A 749 27.15 27.19 9.86
C SER A 749 26.54 28.12 8.82
N ALA A 750 25.25 27.97 8.50
CA ALA A 750 24.51 28.88 7.62
C ALA A 750 24.10 30.21 8.29
N ALA A 751 24.47 30.48 9.55
CA ALA A 751 24.05 31.69 10.27
C ALA A 751 24.39 32.99 9.51
N GLY A 752 25.54 33.05 8.83
CA GLY A 752 25.94 34.20 8.02
C GLY A 752 25.05 34.45 6.78
N LEU A 753 24.22 33.49 6.40
CA LEU A 753 23.30 33.57 5.25
C LEU A 753 21.89 34.02 5.67
N LEU A 754 21.56 34.03 6.96
CA LEU A 754 20.22 34.36 7.47
C LEU A 754 19.69 35.72 6.98
N PRO A 755 20.48 36.82 6.96
CA PRO A 755 19.99 38.09 6.44
C PRO A 755 19.58 38.01 4.97
N MET A 756 20.37 37.32 4.15
CA MET A 756 20.09 37.13 2.73
C MET A 756 18.83 36.25 2.53
N LEU A 757 18.69 35.18 3.30
CA LEU A 757 17.57 34.24 3.18
C LEU A 757 16.23 34.85 3.65
N THR A 758 16.26 35.60 4.76
CA THR A 758 15.06 36.25 5.33
C THR A 758 14.57 37.41 4.47
N GLU A 759 15.46 38.05 3.69
CA GLU A 759 15.10 39.10 2.73
C GLU A 759 14.50 38.54 1.44
N THR A 760 15.11 37.50 0.87
CA THR A 760 14.78 36.98 -0.47
C THR A 760 13.60 36.01 -0.50
N LEU A 761 13.51 35.07 0.45
CA LEU A 761 12.48 34.02 0.46
C LEU A 761 11.03 34.56 0.45
N PRO A 762 10.67 35.58 1.26
CA PRO A 762 9.34 36.19 1.17
C PRO A 762 9.03 36.77 -0.21
N GLY A 763 10.01 37.42 -0.85
CA GLY A 763 9.83 38.01 -2.18
C GLY A 763 9.57 36.94 -3.24
N TRP A 764 10.30 35.83 -3.19
CA TRP A 764 10.07 34.69 -4.08
C TRP A 764 8.71 34.04 -3.87
N PHE A 765 8.29 33.86 -2.61
CA PHE A 765 6.96 33.33 -2.30
C PHE A 765 5.84 34.29 -2.73
N GLU A 766 5.98 35.59 -2.51
CA GLU A 766 4.99 36.59 -2.92
C GLU A 766 4.84 36.64 -4.45
N ALA A 767 5.93 36.48 -5.19
CA ALA A 767 5.94 36.50 -6.65
C ALA A 767 5.40 35.21 -7.30
N THR A 768 5.68 34.04 -6.72
CA THR A 768 5.42 32.73 -7.35
C THR A 768 4.33 31.93 -6.67
N ARG A 769 4.09 32.17 -5.38
CA ARG A 769 3.16 31.44 -4.49
C ARG A 769 3.47 29.96 -4.34
N HIS A 770 4.71 29.54 -4.60
CA HIS A 770 5.11 28.13 -4.53
C HIS A 770 5.32 27.66 -3.07
N SER A 771 4.77 26.50 -2.69
CA SER A 771 4.77 26.03 -1.30
C SER A 771 6.18 25.76 -0.72
N SER A 772 7.11 25.29 -1.56
CA SER A 772 8.48 24.92 -1.16
C SER A 772 9.27 26.03 -0.44
N PHE A 773 8.93 27.29 -0.69
CA PHE A 773 9.54 28.42 0.05
C PHE A 773 9.13 28.40 1.53
N LEU A 774 7.89 28.04 1.83
CA LEU A 774 7.40 27.80 3.19
C LEU A 774 8.14 26.62 3.83
N TYR A 775 8.37 25.55 3.06
CA TYR A 775 9.17 24.42 3.53
C TYR A 775 10.60 24.85 3.90
N VAL A 776 11.29 25.62 3.04
CA VAL A 776 12.65 26.12 3.33
C VAL A 776 12.66 26.97 4.60
N ALA A 777 11.69 27.88 4.75
CA ALA A 777 11.53 28.66 5.97
C ALA A 777 11.30 27.77 7.22
N SER A 778 10.62 26.64 7.07
CA SER A 778 10.39 25.70 8.16
C SER A 778 11.69 25.05 8.66
N GLU A 779 12.63 24.77 7.76
CA GLU A 779 13.95 24.26 8.12
C GLU A 779 14.81 25.36 8.78
N LEU A 780 14.69 26.63 8.35
CA LEU A 780 15.34 27.74 9.04
C LEU A 780 14.87 27.88 10.49
N ILE A 781 13.57 27.83 10.73
CA ILE A 781 13.00 27.87 12.10
C ILE A 781 13.43 26.65 12.91
N LYS A 782 13.51 25.47 12.29
CA LYS A 782 13.98 24.26 12.96
C LYS A 782 15.45 24.37 13.41
N VAL A 783 16.31 25.01 12.61
CA VAL A 783 17.75 25.13 12.90
C VAL A 783 18.04 26.28 13.88
N PHE A 784 17.41 27.43 13.68
CA PHE A 784 17.74 28.69 14.38
C PHE A 784 16.66 29.20 15.34
N GLY A 785 15.45 28.65 15.32
CA GLY A 785 14.31 29.17 16.10
C GLY A 785 14.51 29.13 17.62
N SER A 786 15.32 28.19 18.12
CA SER A 786 15.66 28.10 19.55
C SER A 786 16.80 29.04 19.96
N ASP A 787 17.43 29.76 19.03
CA ASP A 787 18.47 30.75 19.32
C ASP A 787 17.85 32.15 19.48
N PRO A 788 17.90 32.74 20.69
CA PRO A 788 17.33 34.06 20.96
C PRO A 788 17.85 35.17 20.05
N ALA A 789 19.07 35.06 19.51
CA ALA A 789 19.65 36.09 18.64
C ALA A 789 18.89 36.24 17.30
N HIS A 790 18.25 35.17 16.83
CA HIS A 790 17.63 35.09 15.52
C HIS A 790 16.09 35.17 15.56
N VAL A 791 15.47 35.18 16.75
CA VAL A 791 14.01 35.17 16.91
C VAL A 791 13.33 36.36 16.21
N GLN A 792 13.93 37.55 16.28
CA GLN A 792 13.34 38.75 15.68
C GLN A 792 13.30 38.67 14.15
N GLU A 793 14.41 38.33 13.50
CA GLU A 793 14.48 38.20 12.04
C GLU A 793 13.62 37.04 11.51
N LEU A 794 13.60 35.90 12.23
CA LEU A 794 12.74 34.76 11.89
C LEU A 794 11.25 35.08 12.10
N GLY A 795 10.92 35.91 13.09
CA GLY A 795 9.56 36.39 13.31
C GLY A 795 9.02 37.21 12.13
N VAL A 796 9.84 38.11 11.59
CA VAL A 796 9.48 38.91 10.39
C VAL A 796 9.31 38.02 9.16
N LEU A 797 10.22 37.06 8.94
CA LEU A 797 10.12 36.07 7.88
C LEU A 797 8.80 35.27 7.98
N PHE A 798 8.51 34.73 9.17
CA PHE A 798 7.33 33.91 9.43
C PHE A 798 6.04 34.69 9.20
N GLU A 799 5.92 35.90 9.75
CA GLU A 799 4.72 36.73 9.62
C GLU A 799 4.40 37.06 8.16
N ARG A 800 5.41 37.40 7.34
CA ARG A 800 5.22 37.69 5.92
C ARG A 800 4.73 36.47 5.14
N LEU A 801 5.41 35.33 5.33
CA LEU A 801 5.09 34.09 4.61
C LEU A 801 3.71 33.54 5.00
N VAL A 802 3.45 33.40 6.30
CA VAL A 802 2.17 32.90 6.82
C VAL A 802 1.04 33.88 6.48
N GLY A 803 1.28 35.18 6.62
CA GLY A 803 0.32 36.20 6.22
C GLY A 803 -0.12 36.04 4.76
N LYS A 804 0.84 35.87 3.85
CA LYS A 804 0.56 35.71 2.42
C LYS A 804 -0.05 34.36 2.06
N ALA A 805 0.27 33.29 2.79
CA ALA A 805 -0.35 31.97 2.61
C ALA A 805 -1.81 31.98 3.11
N CYS A 806 -2.10 32.57 4.27
CA CYS A 806 -3.46 32.75 4.78
C CYS A 806 -4.33 33.63 3.86
N GLU A 807 -3.74 34.61 3.15
CA GLU A 807 -4.49 35.37 2.15
C GLU A 807 -5.00 34.52 0.98
N GLN A 808 -4.29 33.44 0.65
CA GLN A 808 -4.66 32.51 -0.40
C GLN A 808 -5.64 31.44 0.09
N LEU A 809 -5.60 31.10 1.38
CA LEU A 809 -6.34 29.99 1.97
C LEU A 809 -7.51 30.49 2.83
N ARG A 810 -8.58 30.99 2.20
CA ARG A 810 -9.74 31.59 2.89
C ARG A 810 -11.00 30.74 2.85
N SER A 811 -11.10 29.83 1.89
CA SER A 811 -12.24 28.97 1.66
C SER A 811 -11.82 27.53 1.39
N LEU A 812 -12.72 26.58 1.58
CA LEU A 812 -12.46 25.18 1.27
C LEU A 812 -12.08 24.95 -0.21
N GLY A 813 -12.55 25.81 -1.12
CA GLY A 813 -12.16 25.79 -2.54
C GLY A 813 -10.68 26.09 -2.71
N ASP A 814 -10.17 27.11 -2.03
CA ASP A 814 -8.75 27.49 -2.09
C ASP A 814 -7.83 26.36 -1.61
N PHE A 815 -8.23 25.66 -0.55
CA PHE A 815 -7.48 24.50 -0.03
C PHE A 815 -7.45 23.33 -1.03
N ARG A 816 -8.46 23.20 -1.88
CA ARG A 816 -8.49 22.18 -2.95
C ARG A 816 -7.62 22.59 -4.14
N ASP A 817 -7.54 23.88 -4.42
CA ASP A 817 -6.80 24.42 -5.56
C ASP A 817 -5.29 24.47 -5.28
N VAL A 818 -4.88 24.76 -4.04
CA VAL A 818 -3.46 24.84 -3.62
C VAL A 818 -3.16 24.06 -2.32
N PRO A 819 -3.38 22.73 -2.30
CA PRO A 819 -3.21 21.91 -1.10
C PRO A 819 -1.75 21.87 -0.57
N ASP A 820 -0.76 21.98 -1.45
CA ASP A 820 0.65 21.97 -1.07
C ASP A 820 1.02 23.21 -0.22
N VAL A 821 0.44 24.37 -0.55
CA VAL A 821 0.61 25.60 0.22
C VAL A 821 -0.02 25.45 1.60
N ALA A 822 -1.18 24.79 1.70
CA ALA A 822 -1.81 24.51 2.98
C ALA A 822 -0.95 23.56 3.83
N ASP A 823 -0.46 22.47 3.25
CA ASP A 823 0.43 21.52 3.92
C ASP A 823 1.68 22.23 4.47
N ASP A 824 2.46 22.87 3.60
CA ASP A 824 3.72 23.51 3.99
C ASP A 824 3.51 24.72 4.94
N MET A 825 2.39 25.45 4.84
CA MET A 825 2.05 26.51 5.79
C MET A 825 1.79 25.96 7.20
N PHE A 826 1.00 24.89 7.32
CA PHE A 826 0.73 24.29 8.63
C PHE A 826 1.93 23.49 9.17
N LEU A 827 2.76 22.94 8.30
CA LEU A 827 4.09 22.41 8.67
C LEU A 827 4.97 23.51 9.26
N LEU A 828 5.07 24.67 8.57
CA LEU A 828 5.82 25.83 9.03
C LEU A 828 5.30 26.33 10.39
N ALA A 829 3.99 26.48 10.53
CA ALA A 829 3.35 26.87 11.80
C ALA A 829 3.61 25.84 12.92
N GLY A 830 3.51 24.55 12.61
CA GLY A 830 3.83 23.47 13.53
C GLY A 830 5.30 23.48 13.98
N ARG A 831 6.24 23.80 13.09
CA ARG A 831 7.66 23.99 13.45
C ARG A 831 7.87 25.24 14.30
N GLY A 832 7.17 26.33 14.00
CA GLY A 832 7.12 27.52 14.85
C GLY A 832 6.72 27.18 16.29
N LEU A 833 5.63 26.43 16.47
CA LEU A 833 5.18 25.97 17.79
C LEU A 833 6.20 25.06 18.51
N SER A 834 7.00 24.28 17.78
CA SER A 834 7.99 23.38 18.40
C SER A 834 9.30 24.05 18.81
N TYR A 835 9.78 25.02 18.04
CA TYR A 835 11.14 25.57 18.21
C TYR A 835 11.15 27.02 18.70
N CYS A 836 10.12 27.80 18.39
CA CYS A 836 10.02 29.21 18.75
C CYS A 836 8.53 29.64 18.88
N PRO A 837 7.79 29.20 19.91
CA PRO A 837 6.34 29.43 19.98
C PRO A 837 5.93 30.91 19.90
N THR A 838 6.78 31.81 20.41
CA THR A 838 6.51 33.26 20.48
C THR A 838 6.26 33.93 19.13
N ILE A 839 6.82 33.40 18.03
CA ILE A 839 6.57 33.92 16.67
C ILE A 839 5.21 33.49 16.10
N VAL A 840 4.64 32.39 16.60
CA VAL A 840 3.31 31.91 16.21
C VAL A 840 2.23 32.57 17.05
N LEU A 841 2.46 32.66 18.37
CA LEU A 841 1.49 33.10 19.38
C LEU A 841 1.30 34.63 19.44
N THR A 842 1.43 35.32 18.31
CA THR A 842 1.18 36.76 18.23
C THR A 842 -0.32 37.04 18.09
N PRO A 843 -0.82 38.21 18.51
CA PRO A 843 -2.23 38.59 18.38
C PRO A 843 -2.70 38.78 16.93
N VAL A 844 -1.80 38.70 15.94
CA VAL A 844 -2.11 38.81 14.50
C VAL A 844 -2.01 37.45 13.82
N THR A 845 -0.94 36.70 14.08
CA THR A 845 -0.63 35.48 13.32
C THR A 845 -1.46 34.28 13.75
N LEU A 846 -1.60 34.04 15.06
CA LEU A 846 -2.38 32.91 15.57
C LEU A 846 -3.87 32.96 15.13
N PRO A 847 -4.57 34.12 15.22
CA PRO A 847 -5.93 34.24 14.69
C PRO A 847 -6.04 33.88 13.21
N ARG A 848 -5.11 34.33 12.35
CA ARG A 848 -5.11 34.03 10.91
C ARG A 848 -4.93 32.54 10.63
N LEU A 849 -4.03 31.88 11.36
CA LEU A 849 -3.82 30.43 11.24
C LEU A 849 -5.05 29.64 11.66
N LEU A 850 -5.73 30.05 12.73
CA LEU A 850 -6.97 29.42 13.17
C LEU A 850 -8.14 29.66 12.21
N ASP A 851 -8.23 30.84 11.59
CA ASP A 851 -9.20 31.13 10.54
C ASP A 851 -8.96 30.23 9.32
N ALA A 852 -7.71 30.12 8.86
CA ALA A 852 -7.33 29.22 7.77
C ALA A 852 -7.60 27.74 8.13
N ALA A 853 -7.27 27.31 9.34
CA ALA A 853 -7.53 25.94 9.80
C ALA A 853 -9.03 25.65 9.78
N THR A 854 -9.86 26.60 10.23
CA THR A 854 -11.32 26.49 10.21
C THR A 854 -11.85 26.40 8.77
N ALA A 855 -11.31 27.19 7.84
CA ALA A 855 -11.70 27.15 6.43
C ALA A 855 -11.30 25.84 5.71
N GLY A 856 -10.19 25.22 6.13
CA GLY A 856 -9.57 24.10 5.43
C GLY A 856 -9.68 22.72 6.10
N VAL A 857 -10.15 22.61 7.35
CA VAL A 857 -10.11 21.33 8.11
C VAL A 857 -10.88 20.18 7.44
N LEU A 858 -11.82 20.48 6.54
CA LEU A 858 -12.57 19.48 5.76
C LEU A 858 -12.00 19.24 4.34
N VAL A 859 -10.77 19.67 4.06
CA VAL A 859 -10.14 19.46 2.76
C VAL A 859 -9.95 17.97 2.48
N GLN A 860 -10.39 17.51 1.31
CA GLN A 860 -10.22 16.13 0.87
C GLN A 860 -8.84 15.93 0.21
N HIS A 861 -7.78 16.31 0.93
CA HIS A 861 -6.39 16.10 0.54
C HIS A 861 -5.62 15.58 1.76
N ARG A 862 -4.94 14.43 1.61
CA ARG A 862 -4.35 13.69 2.74
C ARG A 862 -3.38 14.56 3.54
N ASP A 863 -2.36 15.12 2.89
CA ASP A 863 -1.25 15.75 3.60
C ASP A 863 -1.68 17.10 4.21
N ALA A 864 -2.29 17.98 3.42
CA ALA A 864 -2.91 19.21 3.91
C ALA A 864 -3.84 19.02 5.13
N CYS A 865 -4.78 18.06 5.08
CA CYS A 865 -5.66 17.77 6.21
C CYS A 865 -4.87 17.26 7.44
N CYS A 866 -3.91 16.35 7.24
CA CYS A 866 -3.06 15.84 8.31
C CYS A 866 -2.23 16.96 8.95
N SER A 867 -1.69 17.89 8.17
CA SER A 867 -0.92 19.04 8.69
C SER A 867 -1.78 20.03 9.46
N ILE A 868 -3.02 20.31 9.01
CA ILE A 868 -3.99 21.12 9.78
C ILE A 868 -4.28 20.45 11.13
N LEU A 869 -4.65 19.17 11.13
CA LEU A 869 -4.98 18.43 12.35
C LEU A 869 -3.76 18.32 13.29
N THR A 870 -2.57 18.06 12.76
CA THR A 870 -1.32 18.01 13.54
C THR A 870 -1.01 19.37 14.17
N PHE A 871 -1.21 20.46 13.44
CA PHE A 871 -1.06 21.82 13.97
C PHE A 871 -2.05 22.07 15.11
N LEU A 872 -3.33 21.72 14.95
CA LEU A 872 -4.35 21.87 15.99
C LEU A 872 -4.02 21.04 17.23
N THR A 873 -3.69 19.76 17.06
CA THR A 873 -3.28 18.88 18.16
C THR A 873 -2.11 19.48 18.94
N ARG A 874 -1.06 19.91 18.25
CA ARG A 874 0.14 20.52 18.88
C ARG A 874 -0.18 21.87 19.55
N LEU A 875 -1.06 22.68 18.97
CA LEU A 875 -1.49 23.94 19.56
C LEU A 875 -2.21 23.74 20.91
N PHE A 876 -2.89 22.62 21.09
CA PHE A 876 -3.62 22.30 22.32
C PHE A 876 -2.89 21.31 23.26
N GLU A 877 -1.67 20.91 22.93
CA GLU A 877 -0.89 20.03 23.78
C GLU A 877 -0.56 20.71 25.13
N PRO A 878 -0.83 20.05 26.28
CA PRO A 878 -0.54 20.62 27.59
C PRO A 878 0.93 21.01 27.79
N GLN A 879 1.86 20.27 27.17
CA GLN A 879 3.29 20.57 27.25
C GLN A 879 3.66 21.88 26.56
N MET A 880 3.03 22.20 25.42
CA MET A 880 3.25 23.47 24.72
C MET A 880 2.72 24.65 25.56
N LEU A 881 1.55 24.48 26.17
CA LEU A 881 0.95 25.47 27.09
C LEU A 881 1.79 25.68 28.35
N LEU A 882 2.48 24.64 28.85
CA LEU A 882 3.38 24.75 30.00
C LEU A 882 4.72 25.43 29.65
N GLN A 883 5.23 25.20 28.45
CA GLN A 883 6.46 25.84 27.96
C GLN A 883 6.27 27.33 27.69
N CYS A 884 5.06 27.72 27.28
CA CYS A 884 4.72 29.10 26.99
C CYS A 884 4.14 29.76 28.25
N GLY A 885 4.84 30.74 28.82
CA GLY A 885 4.41 31.41 30.06
C GLY A 885 2.98 31.99 30.04
N PRO A 886 2.47 32.52 31.16
CA PRO A 886 1.05 32.87 31.33
C PRO A 886 0.49 33.85 30.29
N THR A 887 1.33 34.73 29.74
CA THR A 887 0.96 35.64 28.65
C THR A 887 0.53 34.89 27.38
N ALA A 888 1.24 33.83 27.02
CA ALA A 888 0.97 33.04 25.83
C ALA A 888 -0.31 32.20 25.98
N ALA A 889 -0.55 31.63 27.15
CA ALA A 889 -1.82 30.97 27.47
C ALA A 889 -3.01 31.95 27.31
N THR A 890 -2.84 33.20 27.72
CA THR A 890 -3.86 34.25 27.55
C THR A 890 -4.11 34.58 26.07
N GLN A 891 -3.05 34.64 25.25
CA GLN A 891 -3.15 34.88 23.82
C GLN A 891 -3.83 33.73 23.08
N ILE A 892 -3.53 32.48 23.44
CA ILE A 892 -4.17 31.28 22.88
C ILE A 892 -5.66 31.30 23.20
N THR A 893 -6.03 31.49 24.47
CA THR A 893 -7.44 31.57 24.87
C THR A 893 -8.18 32.68 24.11
N ALA A 894 -7.58 33.87 24.00
CA ALA A 894 -8.19 34.99 23.28
C ALA A 894 -8.40 34.70 21.77
N ALA A 895 -7.49 33.95 21.14
CA ALA A 895 -7.59 33.59 19.72
C ALA A 895 -8.56 32.43 19.45
N VAL A 896 -8.62 31.45 20.37
CA VAL A 896 -9.36 30.20 20.23
C VAL A 896 -10.84 30.39 20.55
N VAL A 897 -11.20 31.05 21.65
CA VAL A 897 -12.59 31.18 22.13
C VAL A 897 -13.56 31.68 21.04
N PRO A 898 -13.24 32.68 20.20
CA PRO A 898 -14.15 33.14 19.14
C PRO A 898 -14.37 32.13 18.00
N ARG A 899 -13.47 31.15 17.81
CA ARG A 899 -13.42 30.25 16.64
C ARG A 899 -13.79 28.81 16.99
N ALA A 900 -13.54 28.40 18.23
CA ALA A 900 -13.70 27.03 18.68
C ALA A 900 -15.10 26.43 18.49
N PRO A 901 -16.22 27.17 18.67
CA PRO A 901 -17.55 26.61 18.40
C PRO A 901 -17.71 26.11 16.95
N VAL A 902 -17.19 26.86 15.98
CA VAL A 902 -17.23 26.49 14.56
C VAL A 902 -16.24 25.37 14.28
N LEU A 903 -15.01 25.48 14.77
CA LEU A 903 -13.96 24.47 14.56
C LEU A 903 -14.37 23.10 15.11
N VAL A 904 -14.90 23.03 16.34
CA VAL A 904 -15.38 21.78 16.95
C VAL A 904 -16.52 21.18 16.13
N ARG A 905 -17.47 22.01 15.66
CA ARG A 905 -18.56 21.56 14.79
C ARG A 905 -18.06 21.00 13.45
N LEU A 906 -17.03 21.61 12.85
CA LEU A 906 -16.40 21.11 11.64
C LEU A 906 -15.60 19.82 11.88
N LEU A 907 -14.90 19.69 13.01
CA LEU A 907 -14.21 18.45 13.39
C LEU A 907 -15.22 17.30 13.54
N VAL A 908 -16.34 17.54 14.24
CA VAL A 908 -17.44 16.56 14.34
C VAL A 908 -18.00 16.23 12.95
N ALA A 909 -18.25 17.23 12.09
CA ALA A 909 -18.67 17.02 10.71
C ALA A 909 -17.70 16.14 9.92
N GLY A 910 -16.39 16.37 10.06
CA GLY A 910 -15.34 15.58 9.44
C GLY A 910 -15.36 14.13 9.90
N ALA A 911 -15.44 13.89 11.21
CA ALA A 911 -15.50 12.56 11.80
C ALA A 911 -16.70 11.76 11.28
N VAL A 912 -17.89 12.36 11.23
CA VAL A 912 -19.14 11.66 10.87
C VAL A 912 -19.46 11.66 9.37
N GLY A 913 -18.56 12.14 8.49
CA GLY A 913 -18.82 12.05 7.05
C GLY A 913 -18.11 13.04 6.14
N GLY A 914 -17.69 14.18 6.65
CA GLY A 914 -17.06 15.25 5.85
C GLY A 914 -15.69 14.87 5.32
N LEU A 915 -15.04 13.87 5.96
CA LEU A 915 -13.76 13.29 5.55
C LEU A 915 -13.87 11.75 5.46
N PRO A 916 -12.91 11.06 4.82
CA PRO A 916 -12.86 9.59 4.80
C PRO A 916 -12.74 8.98 6.21
N SER A 917 -13.33 7.80 6.43
CA SER A 917 -13.33 7.10 7.72
C SER A 917 -11.94 6.95 8.38
N PRO A 918 -10.84 6.68 7.65
CA PRO A 918 -9.50 6.61 8.25
C PRO A 918 -9.02 7.90 8.94
N ARG A 919 -9.64 9.06 8.65
CA ARG A 919 -9.30 10.34 9.31
C ARG A 919 -9.99 10.53 10.67
N CYS A 920 -10.93 9.65 11.04
CA CYS A 920 -11.65 9.76 12.30
C CYS A 920 -10.71 9.74 13.52
N ALA A 921 -9.64 8.93 13.47
CA ALA A 921 -8.63 8.90 14.53
C ALA A 921 -7.92 10.25 14.70
N ASP A 922 -7.36 10.81 13.62
CA ASP A 922 -6.63 12.09 13.66
C ASP A 922 -7.52 13.26 14.14
N ILE A 923 -8.79 13.27 13.72
CA ILE A 923 -9.79 14.26 14.14
C ILE A 923 -10.10 14.10 15.64
N THR A 924 -10.23 12.86 16.10
CA THR A 924 -10.47 12.56 17.51
C THR A 924 -9.30 13.03 18.35
N ASP A 925 -8.06 12.83 17.91
CA ASP A 925 -6.87 13.32 18.62
C ASP A 925 -6.86 14.85 18.75
N ALA A 926 -7.22 15.57 17.69
CA ALA A 926 -7.35 17.03 17.73
C ALA A 926 -8.47 17.49 18.69
N LEU A 927 -9.62 16.81 18.70
CA LEU A 927 -10.72 17.07 19.64
C LEU A 927 -10.30 16.79 21.09
N VAL A 928 -9.61 15.67 21.34
CA VAL A 928 -9.09 15.30 22.67
C VAL A 928 -8.11 16.34 23.18
N ALA A 929 -7.19 16.81 22.32
CA ALA A 929 -6.24 17.86 22.69
C ALA A 929 -6.97 19.17 23.05
N LEU A 930 -7.95 19.59 22.24
CA LEU A 930 -8.76 20.79 22.50
C LEU A 930 -9.53 20.68 23.82
N LEU A 931 -10.17 19.53 24.10
CA LEU A 931 -10.92 19.31 25.33
C LEU A 931 -10.01 19.36 26.57
N LYS A 932 -8.80 18.80 26.49
CA LYS A 932 -7.81 18.89 27.58
C LYS A 932 -7.36 20.32 27.84
N ALA A 933 -7.27 21.16 26.81
CA ALA A 933 -6.82 22.55 26.95
C ALA A 933 -7.93 23.50 27.45
N THR A 934 -9.20 23.19 27.19
CA THR A 934 -10.33 24.12 27.40
C THR A 934 -11.35 23.65 28.44
N HIS A 935 -11.23 22.41 28.91
CA HIS A 935 -12.06 21.82 29.97
C HIS A 935 -13.57 22.04 29.73
N ASP A 936 -14.28 22.66 30.68
CA ASP A 936 -15.73 22.85 30.64
C ASP A 936 -16.20 23.64 29.42
N GLN A 937 -15.42 24.62 28.95
CA GLN A 937 -15.80 25.41 27.78
C GLN A 937 -15.73 24.59 26.48
N GLY A 938 -14.74 23.70 26.37
CA GLY A 938 -14.64 22.75 25.26
C GLY A 938 -15.80 21.76 25.24
N MET A 939 -16.22 21.30 26.42
CA MET A 939 -17.38 20.43 26.58
C MET A 939 -18.68 21.11 26.14
N GLU A 940 -18.87 22.39 26.44
CA GLU A 940 -20.03 23.15 25.97
C GLU A 940 -20.08 23.24 24.44
N TRP A 941 -18.95 23.49 23.78
CA TRP A 941 -18.88 23.55 22.32
C TRP A 941 -19.12 22.19 21.66
N LEU A 942 -18.54 21.12 22.21
CA LEU A 942 -18.76 19.76 21.71
C LEU A 942 -20.24 19.37 21.87
N LYS A 943 -20.84 19.66 23.03
CA LYS A 943 -22.26 19.43 23.27
C LYS A 943 -23.13 20.15 22.24
N ALA A 944 -22.87 21.44 22.00
CA ALA A 944 -23.59 22.20 20.99
C ALA A 944 -23.45 21.60 19.57
N ALA A 945 -22.27 21.06 19.21
CA ALA A 945 -22.07 20.40 17.93
C ALA A 945 -22.80 19.05 17.81
N ILE A 946 -22.74 18.22 18.86
CA ILE A 946 -23.39 16.90 18.89
C ILE A 946 -24.92 17.02 18.94
N ASP A 947 -25.45 18.00 19.66
CA ASP A 947 -26.90 18.22 19.78
C ASP A 947 -27.56 18.63 18.45
N VAL A 948 -26.78 19.18 17.51
CA VAL A 948 -27.25 19.54 16.14
C VAL A 948 -27.49 18.30 15.27
N ILE A 949 -26.87 17.15 15.58
CA ILE A 949 -27.07 15.91 14.81
C ILE A 949 -28.53 15.44 15.00
N PRO A 950 -29.31 15.25 13.92
CA PRO A 950 -30.71 14.86 14.01
C PRO A 950 -30.87 13.41 14.46
N ASP A 951 -32.01 13.10 15.10
CA ASP A 951 -32.31 11.75 15.58
C ASP A 951 -32.36 10.69 14.46
N GLU A 952 -32.67 11.11 13.21
CA GLU A 952 -32.59 10.25 12.02
C GLU A 952 -31.17 9.71 11.76
N ALA A 953 -30.14 10.49 12.13
CA ALA A 953 -28.74 10.09 11.99
C ALA A 953 -28.20 9.42 13.25
N ALA A 954 -28.40 10.03 14.42
CA ALA A 954 -27.96 9.51 15.72
C ALA A 954 -28.95 9.90 16.82
N THR A 955 -29.41 8.92 17.60
CA THR A 955 -30.39 9.10 18.67
C THR A 955 -29.81 9.86 19.86
N ALA A 956 -30.68 10.32 20.78
CA ALA A 956 -30.23 10.92 22.04
C ALA A 956 -29.28 10.03 22.87
N SER A 957 -29.47 8.70 22.82
CA SER A 957 -28.58 7.74 23.52
C SER A 957 -27.19 7.72 22.90
N ASP A 958 -27.10 7.65 21.56
CA ASP A 958 -25.83 7.65 20.83
C ASP A 958 -25.04 8.94 21.10
N ARG A 959 -25.75 10.08 21.08
CA ARG A 959 -25.17 11.39 21.40
C ARG A 959 -24.64 11.45 22.84
N THR A 960 -25.37 10.86 23.79
CA THR A 960 -24.96 10.82 25.20
C THR A 960 -23.69 10.00 25.42
N GLN A 961 -23.47 8.92 24.68
CA GLN A 961 -22.26 8.11 24.78
C GLN A 961 -21.00 8.93 24.46
N VAL A 962 -21.02 9.70 23.37
CA VAL A 962 -19.90 10.59 23.01
C VAL A 962 -19.66 11.65 24.09
N LEU A 963 -20.72 12.27 24.62
CA LEU A 963 -20.60 13.28 25.67
C LEU A 963 -20.08 12.71 26.99
N SER A 964 -20.43 11.47 27.34
CA SER A 964 -19.88 10.80 28.52
C SER A 964 -18.38 10.52 28.38
N ALA A 965 -17.94 10.01 27.22
CA ALA A 965 -16.52 9.77 26.94
C ALA A 965 -15.71 11.09 26.95
N ALA A 966 -16.28 12.17 26.41
CA ALA A 966 -15.67 13.49 26.45
C ALA A 966 -15.57 14.06 27.88
N SER A 967 -16.56 13.81 28.73
CA SER A 967 -16.54 14.24 30.14
C SER A 967 -15.41 13.60 30.93
N GLU A 968 -15.05 12.34 30.65
CA GLU A 968 -13.90 11.66 31.27
C GLU A 968 -12.57 12.36 30.93
N ILE A 969 -12.47 12.96 29.74
CA ILE A 969 -11.28 13.72 29.32
C ILE A 969 -11.18 15.04 30.09
N SER A 970 -12.28 15.80 30.17
CA SER A 970 -12.30 17.09 30.89
C SER A 970 -11.91 16.94 32.37
N GLN A 971 -12.30 15.80 32.97
CA GLN A 971 -12.00 15.45 34.37
C GLN A 971 -10.59 14.84 34.59
N GLY A 972 -9.77 14.71 33.54
CA GLY A 972 -8.39 14.21 33.65
C GLY A 972 -8.27 12.68 33.75
N GLY A 973 -9.26 11.92 33.29
CA GLY A 973 -9.25 10.47 33.31
C GLY A 973 -8.18 9.86 32.39
N ALA A 974 -7.37 8.94 32.92
CA ALA A 974 -6.28 8.30 32.18
C ALA A 974 -6.74 7.45 30.97
N ALA A 975 -7.99 6.98 30.97
CA ALA A 975 -8.58 6.19 29.89
C ALA A 975 -9.42 7.02 28.88
N GLY A 976 -9.65 8.31 29.15
CA GLY A 976 -10.61 9.13 28.41
C GLY A 976 -10.32 9.24 26.91
N GLY A 977 -9.05 9.24 26.51
CA GLY A 977 -8.69 9.28 25.08
C GLY A 977 -9.13 8.04 24.30
N ARG A 978 -8.97 6.84 24.87
CA ARG A 978 -9.42 5.58 24.24
C ARG A 978 -10.94 5.47 24.20
N SER A 979 -11.60 5.87 25.29
CA SER A 979 -13.05 5.95 25.39
C SER A 979 -13.63 6.85 24.29
N MET A 980 -13.05 8.04 24.11
CA MET A 980 -13.46 8.99 23.07
C MET A 980 -13.20 8.49 21.66
N ALA A 981 -12.05 7.86 21.39
CA ALA A 981 -11.75 7.26 20.09
C ALA A 981 -12.80 6.21 19.69
N HIS A 982 -13.13 5.29 20.62
CA HIS A 982 -14.15 4.28 20.37
C HIS A 982 -15.55 4.89 20.17
N ALA A 983 -15.94 5.86 21.00
CA ALA A 983 -17.25 6.52 20.89
C ALA A 983 -17.41 7.31 19.58
N MET A 984 -16.34 7.98 19.13
CA MET A 984 -16.34 8.71 17.85
C MET A 984 -16.33 7.77 16.64
N GLU A 985 -15.63 6.64 16.72
CA GLU A 985 -15.63 5.62 15.68
C GLU A 985 -17.02 4.98 15.53
N GLU A 986 -17.66 4.58 16.63
CA GLU A 986 -19.03 4.05 16.63
C GLU A 986 -20.04 5.09 16.09
N LEU A 987 -19.92 6.37 16.47
CA LEU A 987 -20.75 7.44 15.90
C LEU A 987 -20.49 7.61 14.39
N SER A 988 -19.23 7.53 13.95
CA SER A 988 -18.85 7.64 12.54
C SER A 988 -19.45 6.51 11.71
N GLU A 989 -19.31 5.26 12.15
CA GLU A 989 -19.91 4.10 11.50
C GLU A 989 -21.44 4.20 11.46
N LEU A 990 -22.06 4.60 12.58
CA LEU A 990 -23.50 4.77 12.68
C LEU A 990 -24.02 5.79 11.67
N VAL A 991 -23.40 6.96 11.56
CA VAL A 991 -23.84 8.02 10.64
C VAL A 991 -23.57 7.64 9.18
N ARG A 992 -22.47 6.92 8.90
CA ARG A 992 -22.09 6.48 7.55
C ARG A 992 -22.88 5.27 7.05
N ARG A 993 -23.69 4.62 7.90
CA ARG A 993 -24.42 3.39 7.57
C ARG A 993 -25.21 3.48 6.26
N ASN A 994 -25.85 4.62 6.00
CA ASN A 994 -26.60 4.88 4.78
C ASN A 994 -26.48 6.34 4.34
N ARG A 995 -26.84 6.62 3.08
CA ARG A 995 -26.74 7.95 2.48
C ARG A 995 -27.62 8.98 3.20
N ARG A 996 -28.82 8.58 3.64
CA ARG A 996 -29.79 9.49 4.27
C ARG A 996 -29.28 10.02 5.61
N SER A 997 -28.77 9.15 6.48
CA SER A 997 -28.18 9.53 7.77
C SER A 997 -26.95 10.40 7.60
N LEU A 998 -26.08 10.03 6.65
CA LEU A 998 -24.89 10.80 6.29
C LEU A 998 -25.28 12.22 5.84
N GLU A 999 -26.16 12.34 4.85
CA GLU A 999 -26.62 13.63 4.34
C GLU A 999 -27.36 14.45 5.39
N ALA A 1000 -28.16 13.84 6.25
CA ALA A 1000 -28.87 14.52 7.33
C ALA A 1000 -27.89 15.11 8.36
N ALA A 1001 -26.90 14.33 8.80
CA ALA A 1001 -25.87 14.79 9.72
C ALA A 1001 -25.00 15.89 9.09
N GLN A 1002 -24.54 15.70 7.85
CA GLN A 1002 -23.73 16.70 7.15
C GLN A 1002 -24.49 18.00 6.92
N ARG A 1003 -25.76 17.92 6.49
CA ARG A 1003 -26.61 19.11 6.28
C ARG A 1003 -26.80 19.87 7.59
N ALA A 1004 -27.06 19.16 8.69
CA ALA A 1004 -27.23 19.80 10.00
C ALA A 1004 -25.92 20.41 10.52
N LEU A 1005 -24.81 19.70 10.44
CA LEU A 1005 -23.52 20.16 10.96
C LEU A 1005 -22.87 21.25 10.11
N LEU A 1006 -23.12 21.30 8.80
CA LEU A 1006 -22.56 22.32 7.90
C LEU A 1006 -23.53 23.48 7.63
N ALA A 1007 -24.76 23.45 8.16
CA ALA A 1007 -25.74 24.52 7.99
C ALA A 1007 -25.19 25.86 8.51
N GLY A 1008 -25.20 26.88 7.64
CA GLY A 1008 -24.72 28.23 7.93
C GLY A 1008 -23.20 28.40 7.91
N LEU A 1009 -22.44 27.37 7.52
CA LEU A 1009 -20.97 27.37 7.44
C LEU A 1009 -20.44 27.32 5.99
N GLN A 1010 -21.32 27.28 4.99
CA GLN A 1010 -20.97 27.12 3.56
C GLN A 1010 -20.71 28.45 2.82
N HIS A 1011 -20.19 29.47 3.50
CA HIS A 1011 -19.78 30.74 2.88
C HIS A 1011 -18.31 31.04 3.11
#